data_AF-L1LCX6-F1
#
_entry.id   AF-L1LCX6-F1
#
_cell.length_a   1.000
_cell.length_b   1.000
_cell.length_c   1.000
_cell.angle_alpha   90.00
_cell.angle_beta   90.00
_cell.angle_gamma   90.00
#
_symmetry.space_group_name_H-M   'P 1'
#
loop_
_entity.id
_entity.type
_entity.pdbx_description
1 polymer ?
#
loop_
_entity_poly.entity_id
_entity_poly.type
_entity_poly.pdbx_seq_one_letter_code
_entity_poly.pdbx_strand_id
1 'polypeptide(L)'
;MSSNDIDIRKRCKGICSDNFLLRVENGDVKEAQSYGYCTHKRFIGSWIGKVNYGKKPLLIGNERSDKKPFSEIHTRIEEVTTYYHQEYDRDTKIIKAPLLIAIREYSRAGYKWYKNTGNNRIWKEIPETENIYPNNNTDSADSGFKKQLDRLACSLHYLHRVNIRNGTNEPNYCCPVCSQYGVDVTKQKGIQEIYTRIDHSPQESAPYHVTYQDALIKYQGPGTKPNLISVKKGDYDKISVYYWEGDSDRNNPLLIEVTQASTKKSTWYENIGESGGKHDKWIKLEQEDANLSSGNLKTKLDYLSCAFNNAVRINLGRDSGCHDSGNGNHKSRIKTRHNGTVDKALLLSAYEYTPSKESGGKSFSVAELFIGSQRQKNESGNIFFKDVTKLSSYASFCDTTNPFLICVEYTGRNEWYQRNTNDKNTWEKKDGELFGQIGNIFNSVHQTLSINKCSHYRPPQTGVQINITEQPKDGTLDGTYVSSGSGTLSILMTKDYISPQKDFFKISHRPATDNETFVVSRDLQSGGKIGMGSGKKWNIIEGVQNVDAYFWIGMPKEPILVGVKQNTGTTLHGMGQHGTRWMLDQVKGLSEQQALEHQNCQLNGAIPFDIQNPTKDHSGGKSDCLKSRKIEESAVSPKHPPGGEYTTKEYTINKGGAKISRVIFDGIYTNICATKDTVTKVRICYWKNDPNISSRAIPLLVGFVKSGVIDWYENNGTGSRNLYWTHIKESKDYYDQNGIGQNPRQSLTDKLDEVNCRIHHAVKINISRKNDLYCHERCRPERIKVKKSATSLLDGYIGYDHISNIYRETFTVTAIINDATNSTRMNTVLRDVKRVTVYFQSCDKDIPVTIRIEDSRGTEKWLNRTVEGNGWELSNQNDLPRCQTTSGPSSTKNLSVSSGDSSSESEDSDTGGKITDINQEESYSKMLTNLAKFGVSMSTAAEELGTNAIKGIIDKTLSPTIQLVENVLEDVLTPVVTPQQLDSSPPATTSSATGDYDPASSGDAQQDSATSTPVTPTPTEAKAAAVTGIGEGLATGLGSWAIFGGSTSGTLAGAGGLTGFGLWKLYNRYKGDPWVRHGYPMKCLKHVPY
;
A
#
# COMPACT_ATOMS: atom_id res chain seq x y z
N MET A 1 -2.24 -52.70 -29.58
CA MET A 1 -3.41 -52.17 -28.85
C MET A 1 -3.10 -50.74 -28.46
N SER A 2 -3.95 -49.78 -28.84
CA SER A 2 -3.78 -48.37 -28.45
C SER A 2 -3.98 -48.23 -26.94
N SER A 3 -2.98 -47.66 -26.28
CA SER A 3 -2.99 -47.34 -24.86
C SER A 3 -3.51 -45.91 -24.69
N ASN A 4 -4.52 -45.72 -23.85
CA ASN A 4 -5.21 -44.44 -23.68
C ASN A 4 -4.78 -43.77 -22.37
N ASP A 5 -4.15 -42.61 -22.46
CA ASP A 5 -3.73 -41.85 -21.29
C ASP A 5 -4.91 -41.10 -20.66
N ILE A 6 -4.91 -40.98 -19.33
CA ILE A 6 -5.93 -40.24 -18.58
C ILE A 6 -5.32 -39.13 -17.72
N ASP A 7 -6.08 -38.05 -17.51
CA ASP A 7 -5.74 -37.01 -16.53
C ASP A 7 -6.74 -37.06 -15.36
N ILE A 8 -6.31 -37.62 -14.23
CA ILE A 8 -7.16 -37.80 -13.03
C ILE A 8 -7.55 -36.48 -12.37
N ARG A 9 -7.01 -35.35 -12.84
CA ARG A 9 -7.48 -34.02 -12.47
C ARG A 9 -8.89 -33.75 -12.98
N LYS A 10 -9.38 -34.43 -14.02
CA LYS A 10 -10.67 -34.11 -14.66
C LYS A 10 -11.84 -34.87 -14.03
N ARG A 11 -12.90 -34.13 -13.72
CA ARG A 11 -14.22 -34.68 -13.36
C ARG A 11 -15.03 -34.88 -14.64
N CYS A 12 -14.76 -35.97 -15.34
CA CYS A 12 -15.49 -36.32 -16.55
C CYS A 12 -16.94 -36.74 -16.19
N LYS A 13 -17.93 -36.35 -17.01
CA LYS A 13 -19.34 -36.73 -16.87
C LYS A 13 -19.74 -37.59 -18.08
N GLY A 14 -19.92 -38.89 -17.88
CA GLY A 14 -20.26 -39.83 -18.95
C GLY A 14 -19.04 -40.26 -19.77
N ILE A 15 -18.76 -39.55 -20.87
CA ILE A 15 -17.62 -39.84 -21.75
C ILE A 15 -16.51 -38.82 -21.48
N CYS A 16 -15.28 -39.28 -21.31
CA CYS A 16 -14.18 -38.37 -21.02
C CYS A 16 -13.73 -37.64 -22.28
N SER A 17 -13.62 -36.31 -22.21
CA SER A 17 -13.23 -35.48 -23.36
C SER A 17 -11.84 -35.82 -23.91
N ASP A 18 -10.99 -36.41 -23.07
CA ASP A 18 -9.62 -36.80 -23.44
C ASP A 18 -9.58 -38.14 -24.17
N ASN A 19 -10.59 -38.97 -23.97
CA ASN A 19 -10.67 -40.25 -24.61
C ASN A 19 -12.09 -40.80 -24.62
N PHE A 20 -12.69 -40.86 -25.80
CA PHE A 20 -14.04 -41.40 -25.98
C PHE A 20 -14.13 -42.91 -25.77
N LEU A 21 -12.98 -43.61 -25.69
CA LEU A 21 -12.89 -45.05 -25.43
C LEU A 21 -12.85 -45.37 -23.92
N LEU A 22 -13.13 -44.40 -23.05
CA LEU A 22 -13.21 -44.61 -21.61
C LEU A 22 -14.61 -44.23 -21.11
N ARG A 23 -15.20 -45.14 -20.35
CA ARG A 23 -16.44 -44.89 -19.62
C ARG A 23 -16.09 -44.22 -18.30
N VAL A 24 -16.77 -43.13 -17.99
CA VAL A 24 -16.59 -42.43 -16.71
C VAL A 24 -17.82 -42.57 -15.85
N GLU A 25 -17.59 -43.01 -14.62
CA GLU A 25 -18.58 -43.04 -13.56
C GLU A 25 -18.17 -42.04 -12.48
N ASN A 26 -19.12 -41.27 -11.99
CA ASN A 26 -18.93 -40.40 -10.85
C ASN A 26 -20.10 -40.55 -9.89
N GLY A 27 -19.84 -40.27 -8.62
CA GLY A 27 -20.85 -40.40 -7.59
C GLY A 27 -20.31 -40.01 -6.23
N ASP A 28 -21.20 -40.05 -5.25
CA ASP A 28 -20.88 -39.83 -3.86
C ASP A 28 -20.37 -41.13 -3.24
N VAL A 29 -19.42 -41.04 -2.33
CA VAL A 29 -18.95 -42.21 -1.58
C VAL A 29 -20.04 -42.59 -0.58
N LYS A 30 -20.59 -43.80 -0.70
CA LYS A 30 -21.65 -44.30 0.20
C LYS A 30 -21.15 -44.32 1.65
N GLU A 31 -21.97 -43.84 2.58
CA GLU A 31 -21.62 -43.62 4.02
C GLU A 31 -20.54 -42.56 4.29
N ALA A 32 -20.04 -41.87 3.26
CA ALA A 32 -19.10 -40.77 3.36
C ALA A 32 -19.46 -39.65 2.38
N GLN A 33 -20.69 -39.12 2.49
CA GLN A 33 -21.31 -38.21 1.52
C GLN A 33 -20.54 -36.90 1.25
N SER A 34 -19.66 -36.47 2.15
CA SER A 34 -18.76 -35.33 1.91
C SER A 34 -17.67 -35.62 0.87
N TYR A 35 -17.56 -36.86 0.40
CA TYR A 35 -16.59 -37.33 -0.58
C TYR A 35 -17.26 -37.78 -1.86
N GLY A 36 -16.60 -37.51 -2.97
CA GLY A 36 -16.98 -38.01 -4.29
C GLY A 36 -15.87 -38.88 -4.87
N TYR A 37 -16.22 -39.64 -5.90
CA TYR A 37 -15.26 -40.38 -6.71
C TYR A 37 -15.47 -40.10 -8.20
N CYS A 38 -14.39 -40.25 -8.97
CA CYS A 38 -14.41 -40.24 -10.43
C CYS A 38 -13.64 -41.46 -10.93
N THR A 39 -14.34 -42.38 -11.56
CA THR A 39 -13.85 -43.65 -12.04
C THR A 39 -13.74 -43.64 -13.56
N HIS A 40 -12.55 -43.92 -14.08
CA HIS A 40 -12.32 -44.15 -15.50
C HIS A 40 -12.19 -45.66 -15.72
N LYS A 41 -13.11 -46.24 -16.49
CA LYS A 41 -13.12 -47.66 -16.86
C LYS A 41 -12.82 -47.80 -18.34
N ARG A 42 -12.04 -48.82 -18.68
CA ARG A 42 -11.87 -49.27 -20.06
C ARG A 42 -13.23 -49.53 -20.73
N PHE A 43 -13.44 -48.92 -21.90
CA PHE A 43 -14.58 -49.23 -22.77
C PHE A 43 -14.06 -49.86 -24.07
N ILE A 44 -14.42 -51.13 -24.29
CA ILE A 44 -14.12 -51.96 -25.48
C ILE A 44 -12.69 -51.81 -26.06
N GLY A 45 -11.82 -52.79 -25.77
CA GLY A 45 -10.59 -53.03 -26.56
C GLY A 45 -9.33 -52.24 -26.18
N SER A 46 -9.40 -51.15 -25.40
CA SER A 46 -8.21 -50.33 -25.05
C SER A 46 -7.98 -50.20 -23.54
N TRP A 47 -6.77 -50.57 -23.08
CA TRP A 47 -6.35 -50.41 -21.68
C TRP A 47 -6.05 -48.94 -21.36
N ILE A 48 -6.21 -48.57 -20.08
CA ILE A 48 -5.71 -47.28 -19.57
C ILE A 48 -4.19 -47.39 -19.48
N GLY A 49 -3.52 -46.45 -20.13
CA GLY A 49 -2.08 -46.38 -20.30
C GLY A 49 -1.37 -45.64 -19.20
N LYS A 50 -1.12 -44.35 -19.46
CA LYS A 50 -0.50 -43.46 -18.47
C LYS A 50 -1.58 -42.74 -17.67
N VAL A 51 -1.39 -42.73 -16.36
CA VAL A 51 -2.18 -41.92 -15.44
C VAL A 51 -1.40 -40.62 -15.18
N ASN A 52 -2.03 -39.48 -15.45
CA ASN A 52 -1.42 -38.16 -15.34
C ASN A 52 -2.20 -37.25 -14.37
N TYR A 53 -1.53 -36.23 -13.85
CA TYR A 53 -2.17 -35.08 -13.20
C TYR A 53 -1.69 -33.79 -13.85
N GLY A 54 -2.57 -33.11 -14.59
CA GLY A 54 -2.22 -31.89 -15.34
C GLY A 54 -1.17 -32.15 -16.43
N LYS A 55 -1.38 -33.20 -17.23
CA LYS A 55 -0.45 -33.69 -18.28
C LYS A 55 0.93 -34.16 -17.81
N LYS A 56 1.14 -34.33 -16.50
CA LYS A 56 2.39 -34.88 -15.96
C LYS A 56 2.14 -36.29 -15.44
N PRO A 57 3.03 -37.27 -15.70
CA PRO A 57 2.85 -38.63 -15.21
C PRO A 57 2.86 -38.65 -13.69
N LEU A 58 2.02 -39.52 -13.14
CA LEU A 58 2.06 -39.89 -11.73
C LEU A 58 3.32 -40.71 -11.45
N LEU A 59 3.83 -40.56 -10.23
CA LEU A 59 5.00 -41.26 -9.72
C LEU A 59 4.60 -42.01 -8.46
N ILE A 60 5.02 -43.27 -8.34
CA ILE A 60 4.86 -44.07 -7.14
C ILE A 60 6.21 -44.11 -6.41
N GLY A 61 6.21 -43.79 -5.12
CA GLY A 61 7.40 -43.85 -4.30
C GLY A 61 7.19 -43.31 -2.90
N ASN A 62 8.08 -43.71 -1.99
CA ASN A 62 8.24 -43.03 -0.71
C ASN A 62 9.05 -41.74 -0.90
N GLU A 63 8.99 -40.81 0.06
CA GLU A 63 9.75 -39.55 -0.02
C GLU A 63 11.26 -39.76 -0.16
N ARG A 64 11.78 -40.93 0.26
CA ARG A 64 13.20 -41.30 0.28
C ARG A 64 13.62 -42.34 -0.78
N SER A 65 12.69 -42.91 -1.55
CA SER A 65 13.00 -43.98 -2.52
C SER A 65 12.98 -43.46 -3.97
N ASP A 66 13.60 -44.21 -4.87
CA ASP A 66 13.46 -43.99 -6.31
C ASP A 66 11.98 -43.95 -6.69
N LYS A 67 11.61 -42.87 -7.40
CA LYS A 67 10.24 -42.61 -7.83
C LYS A 67 10.04 -43.27 -9.18
N LYS A 68 9.20 -44.30 -9.24
CA LYS A 68 8.90 -44.99 -10.49
C LYS A 68 7.68 -44.36 -11.15
N PRO A 69 7.71 -44.08 -12.45
CA PRO A 69 6.51 -43.75 -13.20
C PRO A 69 5.40 -44.78 -12.99
N PHE A 70 4.18 -44.29 -12.81
CA PHE A 70 3.00 -45.12 -12.56
C PHE A 70 2.82 -46.22 -13.63
N SER A 71 3.13 -45.89 -14.89
CA SER A 71 3.05 -46.79 -16.04
C SER A 71 4.09 -47.92 -16.05
N GLU A 72 5.18 -47.79 -15.28
CA GLU A 72 6.16 -48.87 -15.14
C GLU A 72 5.69 -49.94 -14.15
N ILE A 73 4.89 -49.55 -13.16
CA ILE A 73 4.35 -50.45 -12.15
C ILE A 73 3.05 -51.09 -12.65
N HIS A 74 2.19 -50.30 -13.29
CA HIS A 74 0.91 -50.76 -13.84
C HIS A 74 0.92 -50.66 -15.37
N THR A 75 1.30 -51.75 -16.03
CA THR A 75 1.39 -51.80 -17.49
C THR A 75 0.04 -52.02 -18.19
N ARG A 76 -0.98 -52.47 -17.45
CA ARG A 76 -2.35 -52.70 -17.93
C ARG A 76 -3.34 -52.30 -16.85
N ILE A 77 -4.08 -51.22 -17.09
CA ILE A 77 -5.07 -50.73 -16.14
C ILE A 77 -6.45 -50.84 -16.75
N GLU A 78 -7.36 -51.53 -16.05
CA GLU A 78 -8.77 -51.62 -16.44
C GLU A 78 -9.58 -50.47 -15.87
N GLU A 79 -9.30 -50.10 -14.62
CA GLU A 79 -10.05 -49.09 -13.89
C GLU A 79 -9.13 -48.23 -13.00
N VAL A 80 -9.39 -46.92 -13.01
CA VAL A 80 -8.78 -45.93 -12.12
C VAL A 80 -9.87 -45.11 -11.45
N THR A 81 -10.00 -45.21 -10.13
CA THR A 81 -10.95 -44.44 -9.34
C THR A 81 -10.22 -43.41 -8.50
N THR A 82 -10.55 -42.13 -8.68
CA THR A 82 -9.97 -41.01 -7.91
C THR A 82 -10.99 -40.49 -6.90
N TYR A 83 -10.63 -40.49 -5.63
CA TYR A 83 -11.47 -39.99 -4.54
C TYR A 83 -11.08 -38.56 -4.16
N TYR A 84 -12.07 -37.71 -3.86
CA TYR A 84 -11.87 -36.29 -3.54
C TYR A 84 -12.91 -35.79 -2.54
N HIS A 85 -12.61 -34.69 -1.83
CA HIS A 85 -13.57 -34.05 -0.95
C HIS A 85 -14.49 -33.11 -1.76
N GLN A 86 -15.81 -33.22 -1.63
CA GLN A 86 -16.73 -32.43 -2.45
C GLN A 86 -16.69 -30.94 -2.10
N GLU A 87 -16.74 -30.63 -0.80
CA GLU A 87 -16.83 -29.25 -0.33
C GLU A 87 -15.53 -28.43 -0.48
N TYR A 88 -14.36 -29.01 -0.22
CA TYR A 88 -13.08 -28.30 -0.34
C TYR A 88 -12.51 -28.32 -1.75
N ASP A 89 -13.17 -29.06 -2.63
CA ASP A 89 -12.77 -29.26 -4.01
C ASP A 89 -13.98 -28.91 -4.91
N ARG A 90 -14.57 -27.72 -4.71
CA ARG A 90 -15.86 -27.27 -5.31
C ARG A 90 -15.88 -27.19 -6.84
N ASP A 91 -14.74 -27.31 -7.51
CA ASP A 91 -14.68 -27.17 -8.97
C ASP A 91 -15.29 -28.42 -9.63
N THR A 92 -16.43 -28.25 -10.29
CA THR A 92 -17.19 -29.37 -10.86
C THR A 92 -16.50 -30.04 -12.06
N LYS A 93 -15.44 -29.44 -12.60
CA LYS A 93 -14.67 -29.96 -13.74
C LYS A 93 -13.30 -30.49 -13.33
N ILE A 94 -12.77 -30.04 -12.18
CA ILE A 94 -11.39 -30.26 -11.79
C ILE A 94 -11.29 -30.72 -10.33
N ILE A 95 -10.56 -31.80 -10.09
CA ILE A 95 -10.11 -32.25 -8.77
C ILE A 95 -8.79 -31.53 -8.46
N LYS A 96 -8.78 -30.55 -7.55
CA LYS A 96 -7.57 -29.79 -7.20
C LYS A 96 -6.71 -30.53 -6.19
N ALA A 97 -7.28 -31.38 -5.34
CA ALA A 97 -6.53 -32.17 -4.37
C ALA A 97 -7.12 -33.59 -4.28
N PRO A 98 -6.76 -34.49 -5.21
CA PRO A 98 -7.20 -35.87 -5.15
C PRO A 98 -6.63 -36.53 -3.88
N LEU A 99 -7.43 -37.30 -3.14
CA LEU A 99 -7.06 -37.86 -1.84
C LEU A 99 -6.44 -39.26 -2.00
N LEU A 100 -7.22 -40.17 -2.60
CA LEU A 100 -6.87 -41.56 -2.85
C LEU A 100 -7.06 -41.90 -4.32
N ILE A 101 -6.30 -42.87 -4.80
CA ILE A 101 -6.55 -43.55 -6.08
C ILE A 101 -6.64 -45.05 -5.82
N ALA A 102 -7.65 -45.68 -6.39
CA ALA A 102 -7.77 -47.13 -6.49
C ALA A 102 -7.54 -47.58 -7.94
N ILE A 103 -6.72 -48.61 -8.13
CA ILE A 103 -6.36 -49.16 -9.43
C ILE A 103 -6.77 -50.62 -9.50
N ARG A 104 -7.46 -51.00 -10.58
CA ARG A 104 -7.70 -52.39 -10.91
C ARG A 104 -7.07 -52.71 -12.25
N GLU A 105 -6.13 -53.66 -12.26
CA GLU A 105 -5.34 -53.99 -13.46
C GLU A 105 -6.15 -54.82 -14.48
N TYR A 106 -7.02 -55.70 -14.01
CA TYR A 106 -7.94 -56.51 -14.81
C TYR A 106 -9.18 -56.89 -13.98
N SER A 107 -10.25 -57.34 -14.62
CA SER A 107 -11.59 -57.46 -14.03
C SER A 107 -11.70 -58.36 -12.79
N ARG A 108 -10.77 -59.31 -12.63
CA ARG A 108 -10.68 -60.21 -11.47
C ARG A 108 -9.61 -59.81 -10.45
N ALA A 109 -8.83 -58.75 -10.72
CA ALA A 109 -7.83 -58.26 -9.79
C ALA A 109 -8.50 -57.51 -8.64
N GLY A 110 -7.93 -57.65 -7.44
CA GLY A 110 -8.23 -56.72 -6.34
C GLY A 110 -7.74 -55.30 -6.66
N TYR A 111 -8.27 -54.32 -5.93
CA TYR A 111 -7.80 -52.95 -6.03
C TYR A 111 -6.44 -52.77 -5.34
N LYS A 112 -5.52 -52.10 -6.03
CA LYS A 112 -4.31 -51.53 -5.43
C LYS A 112 -4.58 -50.07 -5.07
N TRP A 113 -4.24 -49.67 -3.87
CA TRP A 113 -4.59 -48.36 -3.31
C TRP A 113 -3.38 -47.48 -3.09
N TYR A 114 -3.55 -46.20 -3.43
CA TYR A 114 -2.52 -45.19 -3.33
C TYR A 114 -3.06 -43.94 -2.65
N LYS A 115 -2.25 -43.34 -1.78
CA LYS A 115 -2.53 -42.03 -1.17
C LYS A 115 -1.64 -40.93 -1.73
N ASN A 116 -2.21 -39.75 -1.88
CA ASN A 116 -1.48 -38.56 -2.33
C ASN A 116 -0.54 -38.07 -1.23
N THR A 117 0.70 -37.72 -1.61
CA THR A 117 1.71 -37.22 -0.66
C THR A 117 1.82 -35.69 -0.61
N GLY A 118 0.89 -34.95 -1.21
CA GLY A 118 0.81 -33.48 -1.08
C GLY A 118 0.97 -32.68 -2.37
N ASN A 119 1.59 -33.24 -3.41
CA ASN A 119 1.85 -32.52 -4.67
C ASN A 119 1.00 -33.01 -5.84
N ASN A 120 0.03 -33.89 -5.58
CA ASN A 120 -0.88 -34.53 -6.55
C ASN A 120 -0.20 -35.38 -7.63
N ARG A 121 1.13 -35.55 -7.55
CA ARG A 121 1.94 -36.28 -8.54
C ARG A 121 2.64 -37.49 -7.94
N ILE A 122 3.04 -37.41 -6.68
CA ILE A 122 3.69 -38.48 -5.94
C ILE A 122 2.62 -39.17 -5.10
N TRP A 123 2.59 -40.48 -5.26
CA TRP A 123 1.60 -41.36 -4.65
C TRP A 123 2.33 -42.46 -3.90
N LYS A 124 1.84 -42.75 -2.70
CA LYS A 124 2.39 -43.81 -1.84
C LYS A 124 1.40 -44.96 -1.79
N GLU A 125 1.86 -46.15 -2.14
CA GLU A 125 1.09 -47.38 -2.01
C GLU A 125 0.70 -47.61 -0.54
N ILE A 126 -0.52 -48.10 -0.34
CA ILE A 126 -1.05 -48.48 0.96
C ILE A 126 -0.95 -50.01 1.03
N PRO A 127 0.01 -50.59 1.78
CA PRO A 127 0.07 -52.03 1.96
C PRO A 127 -1.14 -52.50 2.78
N GLU A 128 -1.60 -53.74 2.52
CA GLU A 128 -2.63 -54.43 3.31
C GLU A 128 -3.98 -53.71 3.35
N THR A 129 -4.74 -53.82 2.25
CA THR A 129 -6.07 -53.20 2.13
C THR A 129 -7.24 -54.17 2.36
N GLU A 130 -6.96 -55.42 2.69
CA GLU A 130 -8.00 -56.43 2.92
C GLU A 130 -8.88 -56.03 4.11
N ASN A 131 -10.20 -55.97 3.86
CA ASN A 131 -11.28 -55.63 4.81
C ASN A 131 -11.47 -54.15 5.21
N ILE A 132 -10.54 -53.24 4.90
CA ILE A 132 -10.68 -51.80 5.26
C ILE A 132 -11.16 -50.95 4.08
N TYR A 133 -10.79 -51.32 2.85
CA TYR A 133 -11.08 -50.52 1.65
C TYR A 133 -12.22 -51.15 0.83
N PRO A 134 -13.05 -50.33 0.16
CA PRO A 134 -14.11 -50.80 -0.73
C PRO A 134 -13.60 -51.78 -1.80
N ASN A 135 -14.34 -52.86 -2.06
CA ASN A 135 -14.04 -53.79 -3.16
C ASN A 135 -14.53 -53.26 -4.51
N ASN A 136 -15.37 -52.22 -4.50
CA ASN A 136 -15.86 -51.48 -5.65
C ASN A 136 -16.13 -50.00 -5.31
N ASN A 137 -16.16 -49.13 -6.32
CA ASN A 137 -16.48 -47.71 -6.17
C ASN A 137 -17.89 -47.42 -5.62
N THR A 138 -18.80 -48.39 -5.66
CA THR A 138 -20.18 -48.28 -5.13
C THR A 138 -20.38 -48.88 -3.74
N ASP A 139 -19.38 -49.57 -3.18
CA ASP A 139 -19.53 -50.20 -1.86
C ASP A 139 -19.58 -49.15 -0.76
N SER A 140 -20.16 -49.49 0.40
CA SER A 140 -20.12 -48.62 1.58
C SER A 140 -18.68 -48.39 2.02
N ALA A 141 -18.37 -47.13 2.33
CA ALA A 141 -17.12 -46.79 3.00
C ALA A 141 -17.13 -47.29 4.44
N ASP A 142 -16.28 -48.27 4.75
CA ASP A 142 -16.01 -48.61 6.15
C ASP A 142 -15.44 -47.39 6.89
N SER A 143 -15.65 -47.38 8.21
CA SER A 143 -15.10 -46.40 9.15
C SER A 143 -13.59 -46.19 8.99
N GLY A 144 -12.81 -47.23 8.71
CA GLY A 144 -11.37 -47.13 8.46
C GLY A 144 -11.05 -46.38 7.16
N PHE A 145 -11.79 -46.67 6.09
CA PHE A 145 -11.66 -45.96 4.81
C PHE A 145 -12.03 -44.48 4.94
N LYS A 146 -13.17 -44.18 5.57
CA LYS A 146 -13.60 -42.79 5.83
C LYS A 146 -12.56 -42.04 6.66
N LYS A 147 -12.04 -42.64 7.73
CA LYS A 147 -10.99 -42.04 8.57
C LYS A 147 -9.73 -41.72 7.76
N GLN A 148 -9.37 -42.56 6.80
CA GLN A 148 -8.24 -42.30 5.90
C GLN A 148 -8.52 -41.16 4.93
N LEU A 149 -9.74 -41.07 4.37
CA LEU A 149 -10.18 -39.94 3.55
C LEU A 149 -10.17 -38.63 4.36
N ASP A 150 -10.71 -38.64 5.59
CA ASP A 150 -10.71 -37.50 6.51
C ASP A 150 -9.29 -37.02 6.78
N ARG A 151 -8.37 -37.93 7.15
CA ARG A 151 -6.96 -37.62 7.39
C ARG A 151 -6.31 -36.96 6.17
N LEU A 152 -6.53 -37.49 4.98
CA LEU A 152 -5.96 -36.96 3.75
C LEU A 152 -6.58 -35.62 3.37
N ALA A 153 -7.89 -35.48 3.49
CA ALA A 153 -8.59 -34.22 3.24
C ALA A 153 -8.05 -33.12 4.16
N CYS A 154 -7.91 -33.41 5.45
CA CYS A 154 -7.36 -32.47 6.40
C CYS A 154 -5.94 -32.02 6.05
N SER A 155 -5.08 -32.97 5.65
CA SER A 155 -3.69 -32.67 5.30
C SER A 155 -3.55 -31.93 3.97
N LEU A 156 -4.28 -32.35 2.94
CA LEU A 156 -4.11 -31.86 1.56
C LEU A 156 -4.85 -30.55 1.30
N HIS A 157 -5.94 -30.30 2.04
CA HIS A 157 -6.66 -29.02 2.03
C HIS A 157 -6.25 -28.08 3.18
N TYR A 158 -5.25 -28.46 3.98
CA TYR A 158 -4.76 -27.65 5.11
C TYR A 158 -5.87 -27.28 6.11
N LEU A 159 -6.72 -28.23 6.47
CA LEU A 159 -7.87 -28.01 7.35
C LEU A 159 -7.52 -28.02 8.84
N HIS A 160 -6.33 -28.52 9.20
CA HIS A 160 -5.74 -28.24 10.51
C HIS A 160 -5.15 -26.83 10.45
N ARG A 161 -5.99 -25.84 10.78
CA ARG A 161 -5.64 -24.43 10.58
C ARG A 161 -6.03 -23.57 11.76
N VAL A 162 -5.22 -22.56 12.00
CA VAL A 162 -5.59 -21.42 12.83
C VAL A 162 -6.16 -20.36 11.89
N ASN A 163 -7.48 -20.26 11.85
CA ASN A 163 -8.18 -19.17 11.15
C ASN A 163 -8.21 -17.93 12.04
N ILE A 164 -7.38 -16.94 11.70
CA ILE A 164 -7.22 -15.74 12.52
C ILE A 164 -8.46 -14.84 12.50
N ARG A 165 -9.37 -15.00 11.53
CA ARG A 165 -10.64 -14.26 11.48
C ARG A 165 -11.64 -14.73 12.53
N ASN A 166 -11.50 -15.97 13.01
CA ASN A 166 -12.36 -16.47 14.09
C ASN A 166 -12.09 -15.65 15.35
N GLY A 167 -13.14 -15.29 16.06
CA GLY A 167 -13.04 -14.56 17.33
C GLY A 167 -13.89 -15.24 18.39
N THR A 168 -14.17 -14.53 19.48
CA THR A 168 -14.76 -15.13 20.69
C THR A 168 -16.20 -15.61 20.59
N ASN A 169 -16.90 -15.33 19.48
CA ASN A 169 -18.21 -15.94 19.25
C ASN A 169 -18.09 -17.47 19.05
N GLU A 170 -16.89 -17.94 18.70
CA GLU A 170 -16.51 -19.35 18.62
C GLU A 170 -15.30 -19.56 19.55
N PRO A 171 -15.53 -19.76 20.87
CA PRO A 171 -14.44 -19.85 21.87
C PRO A 171 -13.54 -21.06 21.63
N ASN A 172 -14.02 -22.04 20.88
CA ASN A 172 -13.20 -23.06 20.24
C ASN A 172 -13.78 -23.36 18.85
N TYR A 173 -12.93 -23.86 17.97
CA TYR A 173 -13.36 -24.47 16.73
C TYR A 173 -12.47 -25.65 16.40
N CYS A 174 -13.05 -26.68 15.79
CA CYS A 174 -12.33 -27.87 15.38
C CYS A 174 -12.20 -27.94 13.86
N CYS A 175 -11.26 -28.76 13.40
CA CYS A 175 -11.21 -29.14 12.00
C CYS A 175 -12.59 -29.71 11.55
N PRO A 176 -13.24 -29.12 10.54
CA PRO A 176 -14.61 -29.46 10.15
C PRO A 176 -14.79 -30.87 9.59
N VAL A 177 -13.69 -31.56 9.26
CA VAL A 177 -13.71 -32.89 8.65
C VAL A 177 -13.49 -33.99 9.68
N CYS A 178 -12.43 -33.90 10.49
CA CYS A 178 -12.09 -34.95 11.45
C CYS A 178 -12.53 -34.64 12.89
N SER A 179 -12.91 -33.39 13.18
CA SER A 179 -13.30 -32.91 14.52
C SER A 179 -12.27 -33.13 15.64
N GLN A 180 -11.05 -33.57 15.31
CA GLN A 180 -10.00 -33.94 16.28
C GLN A 180 -8.99 -32.84 16.57
N TYR A 181 -8.95 -31.79 15.74
CA TYR A 181 -7.92 -30.75 15.81
C TYR A 181 -8.57 -29.45 16.22
N GLY A 182 -8.52 -29.15 17.52
CA GLY A 182 -9.15 -28.00 18.13
C GLY A 182 -8.22 -26.78 18.20
N VAL A 183 -8.81 -25.60 18.11
CA VAL A 183 -8.16 -24.33 18.41
C VAL A 183 -9.03 -23.59 19.40
N ASP A 184 -8.47 -23.27 20.57
CA ASP A 184 -9.13 -22.41 21.54
C ASP A 184 -8.89 -20.94 21.17
N VAL A 185 -9.92 -20.12 21.35
CA VAL A 185 -9.93 -18.69 21.02
C VAL A 185 -10.27 -17.89 22.26
N THR A 186 -9.36 -17.02 22.67
CA THR A 186 -9.58 -16.16 23.84
C THR A 186 -9.38 -14.69 23.47
N LYS A 187 -10.37 -13.83 23.76
CA LYS A 187 -10.21 -12.37 23.70
C LYS A 187 -9.47 -11.96 24.95
N GLN A 188 -8.32 -11.36 24.75
CA GLN A 188 -7.51 -10.79 25.81
C GLN A 188 -7.94 -9.35 26.07
N LYS A 189 -7.58 -8.81 27.23
CA LYS A 189 -7.80 -7.38 27.50
C LYS A 189 -7.14 -6.56 26.41
N GLY A 190 -7.91 -5.68 25.78
CA GLY A 190 -7.43 -4.88 24.66
C GLY A 190 -6.28 -3.95 25.06
N ILE A 191 -5.38 -3.66 24.12
CA ILE A 191 -4.33 -2.67 24.34
C ILE A 191 -4.98 -1.30 24.42
N GLN A 192 -5.00 -0.75 25.65
CA GLN A 192 -5.71 0.49 25.98
C GLN A 192 -7.17 0.48 25.51
N GLU A 193 -7.81 -0.70 25.39
CA GLU A 193 -9.21 -0.84 24.92
C GLU A 193 -9.49 -0.33 23.49
N ILE A 194 -8.46 0.01 22.70
CA ILE A 194 -8.60 0.44 21.29
C ILE A 194 -8.40 -0.75 20.35
N TYR A 195 -7.51 -1.66 20.74
CA TYR A 195 -7.12 -2.81 19.95
C TYR A 195 -7.49 -4.08 20.69
N THR A 196 -8.22 -4.95 20.00
CA THR A 196 -8.47 -6.29 20.50
C THR A 196 -7.26 -7.17 20.21
N ARG A 197 -6.79 -7.92 21.21
CA ARG A 197 -5.89 -9.07 21.00
C ARG A 197 -6.70 -10.35 21.13
N ILE A 198 -6.65 -11.18 20.10
CA ILE A 198 -7.30 -12.50 20.07
C ILE A 198 -6.22 -13.56 20.03
N ASP A 199 -6.18 -14.41 21.05
CA ASP A 199 -5.23 -15.51 21.14
C ASP A 199 -5.87 -16.79 20.61
N HIS A 200 -5.13 -17.50 19.76
CA HIS A 200 -5.47 -18.79 19.21
C HIS A 200 -4.48 -19.84 19.72
N SER A 201 -4.96 -20.85 20.42
CA SER A 201 -4.15 -21.89 21.06
C SER A 201 -4.49 -23.26 20.48
N PRO A 202 -3.60 -23.84 19.64
CA PRO A 202 -3.79 -25.19 19.13
C PRO A 202 -3.83 -26.25 20.24
N GLN A 203 -4.72 -27.23 20.13
CA GLN A 203 -4.92 -28.26 21.17
C GLN A 203 -4.08 -29.54 20.98
N GLU A 204 -3.52 -29.75 19.79
CA GLU A 204 -2.81 -30.97 19.42
C GLU A 204 -1.41 -30.66 18.88
N SER A 205 -0.51 -31.64 18.98
CA SER A 205 0.89 -31.54 18.54
C SER A 205 1.10 -31.65 17.03
N ALA A 206 0.05 -31.70 16.22
CA ALA A 206 0.19 -31.62 14.78
C ALA A 206 0.47 -30.18 14.33
N PRO A 207 1.08 -29.97 13.15
CA PRO A 207 1.21 -28.64 12.60
C PRO A 207 -0.16 -28.08 12.18
N TYR A 208 -0.38 -26.82 12.55
CA TYR A 208 -1.51 -25.99 12.17
C TYR A 208 -1.03 -24.88 11.24
N HIS A 209 -1.66 -24.74 10.08
CA HIS A 209 -1.36 -23.63 9.16
C HIS A 209 -2.18 -22.40 9.52
N VAL A 210 -1.57 -21.22 9.48
CA VAL A 210 -2.30 -19.98 9.76
C VAL A 210 -3.01 -19.52 8.49
N THR A 211 -4.29 -19.18 8.64
CA THR A 211 -5.17 -18.78 7.54
C THR A 211 -5.97 -17.54 7.92
N TYR A 212 -6.33 -16.74 6.92
CA TYR A 212 -7.37 -15.73 7.02
C TYR A 212 -8.54 -16.20 6.16
N GLN A 213 -9.65 -16.63 6.79
CA GLN A 213 -10.70 -17.40 6.10
C GLN A 213 -10.09 -18.64 5.43
N ASP A 214 -10.26 -18.78 4.11
CA ASP A 214 -9.67 -19.88 3.32
C ASP A 214 -8.30 -19.53 2.71
N ALA A 215 -7.78 -18.32 2.94
CA ALA A 215 -6.51 -17.90 2.40
C ALA A 215 -5.36 -18.28 3.34
N LEU A 216 -4.43 -19.10 2.83
CA LEU A 216 -3.18 -19.43 3.54
C LEU A 216 -2.31 -18.19 3.71
N ILE A 217 -1.96 -17.89 4.96
CA ILE A 217 -1.11 -16.75 5.29
C ILE A 217 0.35 -17.08 4.95
N LYS A 218 0.93 -16.20 4.14
CA LYS A 218 2.33 -16.28 3.73
C LYS A 218 3.07 -15.06 4.24
N TYR A 219 4.28 -15.28 4.73
CA TYR A 219 5.18 -14.21 5.10
C TYR A 219 6.42 -14.21 4.22
N GLN A 220 6.95 -13.01 3.94
CA GLN A 220 8.20 -12.82 3.24
C GLN A 220 9.27 -12.39 4.26
N GLY A 221 10.38 -13.12 4.30
CA GLY A 221 11.61 -12.63 4.94
C GLY A 221 12.49 -11.90 3.92
N PRO A 222 13.50 -11.14 4.36
CA PRO A 222 14.43 -10.47 3.45
C PRO A 222 15.06 -11.47 2.47
N GLY A 223 14.72 -11.38 1.19
CA GLY A 223 15.28 -12.24 0.14
C GLY A 223 14.79 -13.69 0.10
N THR A 224 13.76 -14.06 0.88
CA THR A 224 13.23 -15.42 0.89
C THR A 224 11.91 -15.54 0.15
N LYS A 225 11.67 -16.74 -0.38
CA LYS A 225 10.37 -17.15 -0.90
C LYS A 225 9.29 -16.97 0.17
N PRO A 226 8.05 -16.61 -0.18
CA PRO A 226 6.97 -16.57 0.80
C PRO A 226 6.80 -17.93 1.46
N ASN A 227 6.95 -17.95 2.78
CA ASN A 227 6.81 -19.13 3.62
C ASN A 227 5.43 -19.12 4.28
N LEU A 228 4.86 -20.30 4.54
CA LEU A 228 3.63 -20.41 5.31
C LEU A 228 3.93 -20.23 6.79
N ILE A 229 3.08 -19.47 7.50
CA ILE A 229 3.12 -19.48 8.97
C ILE A 229 2.46 -20.78 9.42
N SER A 230 3.20 -21.58 10.19
CA SER A 230 2.69 -22.83 10.77
C SER A 230 3.11 -22.91 12.24
N VAL A 231 2.22 -23.40 13.10
CA VAL A 231 2.48 -23.57 14.53
C VAL A 231 2.13 -24.99 14.96
N LYS A 232 2.73 -25.43 16.07
CA LYS A 232 2.54 -26.76 16.63
C LYS A 232 2.49 -26.63 18.15
N LYS A 233 1.53 -27.28 18.80
CA LYS A 233 1.47 -27.33 20.27
C LYS A 233 2.74 -27.96 20.83
N GLY A 234 3.31 -27.34 21.86
CA GLY A 234 4.58 -27.73 22.47
C GLY A 234 5.77 -26.92 21.96
N ASP A 235 5.77 -26.55 20.68
CA ASP A 235 6.76 -25.61 20.12
C ASP A 235 6.33 -24.16 20.36
N TYR A 236 5.01 -23.92 20.23
CA TYR A 236 4.38 -22.62 20.41
C TYR A 236 3.28 -22.70 21.47
N ASP A 237 3.15 -21.61 22.22
CA ASP A 237 2.12 -21.44 23.25
C ASP A 237 0.79 -21.05 22.59
N LYS A 238 0.84 -19.99 21.77
CA LYS A 238 -0.31 -19.40 21.11
C LYS A 238 0.09 -18.49 19.94
N ILE A 239 -0.90 -18.17 19.11
CA ILE A 239 -0.85 -17.09 18.12
C ILE A 239 -1.76 -15.97 18.58
N SER A 240 -1.23 -14.78 18.77
CA SER A 240 -2.00 -13.58 19.10
C SER A 240 -2.17 -12.70 17.86
N VAL A 241 -3.39 -12.24 17.61
CA VAL A 241 -3.74 -11.42 16.45
C VAL A 241 -4.37 -10.13 16.92
N TYR A 242 -3.88 -9.02 16.38
CA TYR A 242 -4.28 -7.68 16.79
C TYR A 242 -5.23 -7.07 15.78
N TYR A 243 -6.38 -6.63 16.26
CA TYR A 243 -7.44 -5.97 15.49
C TYR A 243 -7.73 -4.59 16.08
N TRP A 244 -8.20 -3.66 15.26
CA TRP A 244 -8.84 -2.45 15.77
C TRP A 244 -10.22 -2.81 16.32
N GLU A 245 -10.60 -2.35 17.51
CA GLU A 245 -11.90 -2.68 18.13
C GLU A 245 -13.08 -2.18 17.28
N GLY A 246 -12.88 -1.09 16.53
CA GLY A 246 -13.86 -0.64 15.54
C GLY A 246 -14.05 -1.66 14.42
N ASP A 247 -13.07 -2.48 14.06
CA ASP A 247 -13.20 -3.55 13.08
C ASP A 247 -13.82 -4.83 13.70
N SER A 248 -15.08 -4.70 14.13
CA SER A 248 -15.88 -5.77 14.76
C SER A 248 -15.94 -7.07 13.94
N ASP A 249 -15.94 -6.95 12.61
CA ASP A 249 -16.00 -8.08 11.67
C ASP A 249 -14.64 -8.72 11.42
N ARG A 250 -13.57 -8.13 11.99
CA ARG A 250 -12.18 -8.56 11.88
C ARG A 250 -11.75 -8.68 10.41
N ASN A 251 -12.18 -7.71 9.61
CA ASN A 251 -11.89 -7.65 8.20
C ASN A 251 -10.42 -7.28 7.92
N ASN A 252 -9.76 -6.59 8.85
CA ASN A 252 -8.43 -6.01 8.70
C ASN A 252 -7.51 -6.37 9.89
N PRO A 253 -6.95 -7.60 9.94
CA PRO A 253 -5.94 -7.96 10.93
C PRO A 253 -4.69 -7.07 10.77
N LEU A 254 -4.12 -6.59 11.87
CA LEU A 254 -3.01 -5.62 11.85
C LEU A 254 -1.65 -6.30 12.05
N LEU A 255 -1.49 -7.03 13.15
CA LEU A 255 -0.26 -7.73 13.54
C LEU A 255 -0.57 -9.17 13.94
N ILE A 256 0.38 -10.06 13.69
CA ILE A 256 0.41 -11.42 14.24
C ILE A 256 1.64 -11.55 15.13
N GLU A 257 1.45 -12.06 16.33
CA GLU A 257 2.48 -12.44 17.28
C GLU A 257 2.43 -13.96 17.48
N VAL A 258 3.56 -14.63 17.27
CA VAL A 258 3.70 -16.07 17.48
C VAL A 258 4.65 -16.30 18.66
N THR A 259 4.13 -16.77 19.78
CA THR A 259 4.90 -16.95 21.03
C THR A 259 5.37 -18.38 21.19
N GLN A 260 6.69 -18.57 21.34
CA GLN A 260 7.29 -19.89 21.57
C GLN A 260 6.97 -20.40 22.99
N ALA A 261 6.63 -21.67 23.12
CA ALA A 261 6.25 -22.26 24.41
C ALA A 261 7.41 -22.30 25.41
N SER A 262 8.61 -22.68 24.95
CA SER A 262 9.79 -22.92 25.78
C SER A 262 10.51 -21.65 26.21
N THR A 263 10.69 -20.69 25.29
CA THR A 263 11.49 -19.48 25.53
C THR A 263 10.65 -18.25 25.87
N LYS A 264 9.34 -18.31 25.62
CA LYS A 264 8.42 -17.17 25.63
C LYS A 264 8.86 -16.03 24.69
N LYS A 265 9.76 -16.29 23.74
CA LYS A 265 10.13 -15.32 22.70
C LYS A 265 9.00 -15.22 21.67
N SER A 266 8.69 -13.99 21.29
CA SER A 266 7.69 -13.68 20.28
C SER A 266 8.32 -13.41 18.92
N THR A 267 7.71 -13.96 17.87
CA THR A 267 8.01 -13.60 16.48
C THR A 267 6.84 -12.79 15.92
N TRP A 268 7.13 -11.63 15.34
CA TRP A 268 6.12 -10.70 14.86
C TRP A 268 6.02 -10.70 13.34
N TYR A 269 4.78 -10.58 12.85
CA TYR A 269 4.48 -10.44 11.45
C TYR A 269 3.55 -9.24 11.24
N GLU A 270 3.92 -8.38 10.30
CA GLU A 270 3.16 -7.19 9.91
C GLU A 270 2.35 -7.46 8.64
N ASN A 271 1.08 -7.10 8.67
CA ASN A 271 0.22 -7.21 7.50
C ASN A 271 0.66 -6.21 6.43
N ILE A 272 0.89 -6.71 5.21
CA ILE A 272 1.25 -5.90 4.03
C ILE A 272 0.24 -6.10 2.88
N GLY A 273 -0.93 -6.63 3.21
CA GLY A 273 -2.06 -6.81 2.30
C GLY A 273 -2.71 -5.50 1.88
N GLU A 274 -3.88 -5.61 1.27
CA GLU A 274 -4.75 -4.46 0.95
C GLU A 274 -5.91 -4.42 1.96
N SER A 275 -6.41 -3.23 2.28
CA SER A 275 -7.61 -3.05 3.12
C SER A 275 -8.80 -3.82 2.54
N GLY A 276 -9.49 -4.61 3.36
CA GLY A 276 -10.60 -5.48 2.96
C GLY A 276 -10.19 -6.62 2.00
N GLY A 277 -8.90 -6.91 1.90
CA GLY A 277 -8.35 -7.92 1.01
C GLY A 277 -8.40 -9.33 1.60
N LYS A 278 -7.59 -10.23 1.03
CA LYS A 278 -7.45 -11.60 1.55
C LYS A 278 -6.55 -11.70 2.79
N HIS A 279 -5.82 -10.62 3.12
CA HIS A 279 -4.86 -10.58 4.23
C HIS A 279 -3.91 -11.79 4.27
N ASP A 280 -3.50 -12.29 3.09
CA ASP A 280 -2.67 -13.49 2.93
C ASP A 280 -1.17 -13.20 2.81
N LYS A 281 -0.77 -11.92 2.92
CA LYS A 281 0.60 -11.44 2.72
C LYS A 281 1.09 -10.63 3.91
N TRP A 282 2.21 -11.09 4.46
CA TRP A 282 2.79 -10.56 5.67
C TRP A 282 4.30 -10.40 5.50
N ILE A 283 4.92 -9.52 6.30
CA ILE A 283 6.37 -9.41 6.41
C ILE A 283 6.77 -9.80 7.83
N LYS A 284 7.83 -10.61 7.97
CA LYS A 284 8.38 -10.94 9.29
C LYS A 284 9.21 -9.74 9.77
N LEU A 285 8.97 -9.29 10.99
CA LEU A 285 9.76 -8.20 11.59
C LEU A 285 11.09 -8.75 12.13
N GLU A 286 12.17 -8.02 11.86
CA GLU A 286 13.51 -8.35 12.38
C GLU A 286 13.59 -8.08 13.89
N GLN A 287 14.54 -8.71 14.59
CA GLN A 287 14.57 -8.70 16.05
C GLN A 287 14.67 -7.29 16.67
N GLU A 288 15.34 -6.35 16.00
CA GLU A 288 15.43 -4.95 16.42
C GLU A 288 14.08 -4.23 16.33
N ASP A 289 13.33 -4.47 15.25
CA ASP A 289 11.97 -3.97 15.05
C ASP A 289 10.94 -4.71 15.93
N ALA A 290 11.26 -5.95 16.34
CA ALA A 290 10.42 -6.81 17.15
C ALA A 290 10.46 -6.51 18.65
N ASN A 291 11.33 -5.60 19.10
CA ASN A 291 11.31 -5.04 20.46
C ASN A 291 10.13 -4.04 20.62
N LEU A 292 8.93 -4.53 20.34
CA LEU A 292 7.67 -3.83 20.52
C LEU A 292 7.32 -3.81 22.01
N SER A 293 7.95 -2.90 22.76
CA SER A 293 7.46 -2.49 24.08
C SER A 293 5.99 -2.05 23.97
N SER A 294 5.24 -2.02 25.07
CA SER A 294 3.81 -1.64 25.04
C SER A 294 3.54 -0.30 24.35
N GLY A 295 4.43 0.69 24.51
CA GLY A 295 4.35 1.99 23.82
C GLY A 295 4.65 1.92 22.32
N ASN A 296 5.67 1.15 21.93
CA ASN A 296 6.02 0.96 20.52
C ASN A 296 4.96 0.14 19.77
N LEU A 297 4.37 -0.86 20.44
CA LEU A 297 3.29 -1.69 19.91
C LEU A 297 2.06 -0.85 19.59
N LYS A 298 1.61 0.03 20.50
CA LYS A 298 0.47 0.92 20.23
C LYS A 298 0.75 1.82 19.02
N THR A 299 1.92 2.44 18.97
CA THR A 299 2.31 3.32 17.86
C THR A 299 2.28 2.57 16.52
N LYS A 300 2.75 1.31 16.50
CA LYS A 300 2.70 0.45 15.32
C LYS A 300 1.26 0.08 14.94
N LEU A 301 0.41 -0.23 15.92
CA LEU A 301 -1.01 -0.53 15.69
C LEU A 301 -1.79 0.69 15.19
N ASP A 302 -1.51 1.89 15.70
CA ASP A 302 -2.09 3.16 15.21
C ASP A 302 -1.73 3.39 13.74
N TYR A 303 -0.46 3.19 13.38
CA TYR A 303 0.00 3.26 12.00
C TYR A 303 -0.73 2.25 11.09
N LEU A 304 -0.78 0.98 11.50
CA LEU A 304 -1.43 -0.07 10.72
C LEU A 304 -2.94 0.15 10.62
N SER A 305 -3.60 0.57 11.70
CA SER A 305 -5.03 0.86 11.69
C SER A 305 -5.37 2.05 10.79
N CYS A 306 -4.54 3.08 10.77
CA CYS A 306 -4.66 4.16 9.79
C CYS A 306 -4.46 3.66 8.34
N ALA A 307 -3.51 2.75 8.12
CA ALA A 307 -3.25 2.19 6.80
C ALA A 307 -4.41 1.31 6.30
N PHE A 308 -4.94 0.42 7.14
CA PHE A 308 -5.91 -0.60 6.78
C PHE A 308 -7.37 -0.26 7.06
N ASN A 309 -7.67 0.43 8.17
CA ASN A 309 -9.03 0.79 8.58
C ASN A 309 -9.39 2.26 8.27
N ASN A 310 -8.45 3.02 7.68
CA ASN A 310 -8.52 4.48 7.60
C ASN A 310 -8.81 5.14 8.96
N ALA A 311 -8.44 4.48 10.06
CA ALA A 311 -8.77 4.91 11.40
C ALA A 311 -7.72 5.90 11.91
N VAL A 312 -8.16 7.10 12.30
CA VAL A 312 -7.30 8.18 12.79
C VAL A 312 -7.59 8.49 14.25
N ARG A 313 -6.62 9.13 14.90
CA ARG A 313 -6.77 9.70 16.23
C ARG A 313 -7.00 11.20 16.09
N ILE A 314 -8.01 11.73 16.76
CA ILE A 314 -8.36 13.16 16.71
C ILE A 314 -8.17 13.77 18.10
N ASN A 315 -7.36 14.83 18.17
CA ASN A 315 -7.27 15.70 19.33
C ASN A 315 -8.17 16.91 19.10
N LEU A 316 -9.30 16.94 19.80
CA LEU A 316 -10.35 17.92 19.60
C LEU A 316 -9.84 19.32 19.98
N GLY A 317 -10.06 20.28 19.09
CA GLY A 317 -9.55 21.64 19.25
C GLY A 317 -8.07 21.79 18.90
N ARG A 318 -7.46 20.80 18.22
CA ARG A 318 -6.04 20.84 17.83
C ARG A 318 -5.84 20.30 16.43
N ASP A 319 -4.67 20.59 15.85
CA ASP A 319 -4.27 19.89 14.64
C ASP A 319 -4.13 18.40 14.93
N SER A 320 -4.64 17.58 14.02
CA SER A 320 -4.70 16.13 14.17
C SER A 320 -4.19 15.48 12.90
N GLY A 321 -3.20 14.61 13.09
CA GLY A 321 -2.73 13.70 12.04
C GLY A 321 -3.44 12.35 12.11
N CYS A 322 -2.93 11.39 11.36
CA CYS A 322 -3.37 10.00 11.48
C CYS A 322 -3.05 9.38 12.84
N HIS A 323 -1.86 9.68 13.35
CA HIS A 323 -1.26 9.16 14.57
C HIS A 323 -0.15 10.10 15.04
N ASP A 324 0.31 9.95 16.29
CA ASP A 324 1.21 10.91 16.96
C ASP A 324 2.58 11.07 16.29
N SER A 325 3.08 10.01 15.63
CA SER A 325 4.32 10.08 14.88
C SER A 325 4.04 10.60 13.47
N GLY A 326 4.64 11.72 13.06
CA GLY A 326 4.53 12.23 11.68
C GLY A 326 5.29 11.36 10.67
N ASN A 327 5.02 10.05 10.62
CA ASN A 327 5.77 9.11 9.80
C ASN A 327 5.42 9.34 8.32
N GLY A 328 6.41 9.73 7.51
CA GLY A 328 6.24 10.01 6.08
C GLY A 328 5.87 8.79 5.23
N ASN A 329 5.78 7.60 5.83
CA ASN A 329 5.51 6.33 5.14
C ASN A 329 4.06 6.17 4.66
N HIS A 330 3.11 6.96 5.17
CA HIS A 330 1.80 7.08 4.55
C HIS A 330 1.26 8.51 4.64
N LYS A 331 0.27 8.80 3.81
CA LYS A 331 -0.36 10.11 3.75
C LYS A 331 -1.22 10.34 4.98
N SER A 332 -1.32 11.60 5.42
CA SER A 332 -2.40 11.95 6.35
C SER A 332 -3.74 11.61 5.70
N ARG A 333 -4.66 11.00 6.46
CA ARG A 333 -6.00 10.63 6.00
C ARG A 333 -6.98 11.77 6.17
N ILE A 334 -6.72 12.59 7.19
CA ILE A 334 -7.50 13.77 7.50
C ILE A 334 -6.68 15.04 7.27
N LYS A 335 -7.39 16.13 7.04
CA LYS A 335 -6.91 17.50 7.15
C LYS A 335 -7.78 18.18 8.21
N THR A 336 -7.14 19.00 9.02
CA THR A 336 -7.83 19.76 10.06
C THR A 336 -7.89 21.21 9.61
N ARG A 337 -9.04 21.85 9.80
CA ARG A 337 -9.21 23.29 9.60
C ARG A 337 -10.02 23.90 10.73
N HIS A 338 -9.71 25.13 11.06
CA HIS A 338 -10.56 25.96 11.89
C HIS A 338 -11.60 26.65 10.99
N ASN A 339 -12.90 26.40 11.21
CA ASN A 339 -13.98 26.92 10.36
C ASN A 339 -14.52 28.29 10.81
N GLY A 340 -13.71 29.09 11.51
CA GLY A 340 -14.09 30.42 11.96
C GLY A 340 -15.29 30.40 12.93
N THR A 341 -16.07 31.49 12.90
CA THR A 341 -17.14 31.76 13.87
C THR A 341 -18.46 31.15 13.43
N VAL A 342 -18.94 30.14 14.17
CA VAL A 342 -20.25 29.51 13.95
C VAL A 342 -21.37 30.34 14.56
N ASP A 343 -21.13 30.91 15.74
CA ASP A 343 -22.04 31.86 16.39
C ASP A 343 -21.26 33.14 16.72
N LYS A 344 -21.61 34.24 16.05
CA LYS A 344 -20.92 35.54 16.21
C LYS A 344 -21.19 36.19 17.55
N ALA A 345 -22.42 36.07 18.05
CA ALA A 345 -22.84 36.68 19.29
C ALA A 345 -22.18 36.01 20.50
N LEU A 346 -21.95 34.71 20.44
CA LEU A 346 -21.31 33.95 21.53
C LEU A 346 -19.84 33.65 21.27
N LEU A 347 -19.30 34.05 20.11
CA LEU A 347 -17.93 33.78 19.70
C LEU A 347 -17.60 32.29 19.80
N LEU A 348 -18.47 31.47 19.20
CA LEU A 348 -18.28 30.03 19.11
C LEU A 348 -17.64 29.67 17.78
N SER A 349 -16.82 28.63 17.79
CA SER A 349 -16.08 28.17 16.63
C SER A 349 -16.19 26.66 16.44
N ALA A 350 -15.83 26.21 15.24
CA ALA A 350 -15.76 24.79 14.94
C ALA A 350 -14.40 24.41 14.37
N TYR A 351 -13.84 23.32 14.89
CA TYR A 351 -12.74 22.57 14.32
C TYR A 351 -13.26 21.48 13.43
N GLU A 352 -12.87 21.48 12.16
CA GLU A 352 -13.32 20.48 11.20
C GLU A 352 -12.18 19.55 10.78
N TYR A 353 -12.45 18.27 10.88
CA TYR A 353 -11.59 17.17 10.44
C TYR A 353 -12.26 16.55 9.21
N THR A 354 -11.62 16.66 8.05
CA THR A 354 -12.16 16.21 6.76
C THR A 354 -11.15 15.32 6.06
N PRO A 355 -11.56 14.48 5.08
CA PRO A 355 -10.63 13.74 4.25
C PRO A 355 -9.58 14.64 3.60
N SER A 356 -8.33 14.20 3.65
CA SER A 356 -7.23 14.84 2.93
C SER A 356 -7.37 14.61 1.43
N LYS A 357 -6.78 15.49 0.60
CA LYS A 357 -6.74 15.25 -0.86
C LYS A 357 -5.84 14.06 -1.17
N GLU A 358 -4.81 13.87 -0.36
CA GLU A 358 -3.83 12.82 -0.45
C GLU A 358 -4.48 11.44 -0.29
N SER A 359 -5.47 11.30 0.59
CA SER A 359 -6.24 10.05 0.77
C SER A 359 -7.22 9.77 -0.37
N GLY A 360 -7.29 10.64 -1.38
CA GLY A 360 -8.25 10.58 -2.47
C GLY A 360 -9.63 11.12 -2.09
N GLY A 361 -9.74 11.87 -0.98
CA GLY A 361 -11.01 12.40 -0.48
C GLY A 361 -11.96 11.31 0.05
N LYS A 362 -11.43 10.13 0.39
CA LYS A 362 -12.23 9.02 0.93
C LYS A 362 -12.63 9.27 2.38
N SER A 363 -13.76 8.72 2.79
CA SER A 363 -14.16 8.70 4.20
C SER A 363 -13.05 8.11 5.09
N PHE A 364 -13.06 8.51 6.36
CA PHE A 364 -12.12 8.04 7.37
C PHE A 364 -12.87 7.48 8.57
N SER A 365 -12.17 6.71 9.40
CA SER A 365 -12.69 6.22 10.68
C SER A 365 -12.00 6.97 11.82
N VAL A 366 -12.64 7.08 12.97
CA VAL A 366 -12.05 7.67 14.18
C VAL A 366 -11.86 6.57 15.20
N ALA A 367 -10.59 6.25 15.50
CA ALA A 367 -10.21 5.25 16.49
C ALA A 367 -10.24 5.82 17.91
N GLU A 368 -9.90 7.09 18.06
CA GLU A 368 -9.82 7.74 19.37
C GLU A 368 -10.09 9.24 19.26
N LEU A 369 -10.71 9.77 20.31
CA LEU A 369 -10.89 11.19 20.55
C LEU A 369 -10.11 11.60 21.80
N PHE A 370 -9.42 12.74 21.74
CA PHE A 370 -8.70 13.31 22.87
C PHE A 370 -9.11 14.76 23.12
N ILE A 371 -9.03 15.16 24.39
CA ILE A 371 -8.95 16.57 24.79
C ILE A 371 -7.65 16.70 25.59
N GLY A 372 -6.66 17.38 25.01
CA GLY A 372 -5.31 17.39 25.56
C GLY A 372 -4.71 15.99 25.54
N SER A 373 -4.34 15.44 26.70
CA SER A 373 -3.88 14.05 26.85
C SER A 373 -4.99 13.08 27.31
N GLN A 374 -6.19 13.60 27.61
CA GLN A 374 -7.29 12.80 28.16
C GLN A 374 -8.12 12.20 27.03
N ARG A 375 -8.18 10.87 26.99
CA ARG A 375 -9.01 10.14 26.04
C ARG A 375 -10.49 10.31 26.39
N GLN A 376 -11.29 10.51 25.36
CA GLN A 376 -12.73 10.70 25.47
C GLN A 376 -13.47 9.38 25.21
N LYS A 377 -14.58 9.18 25.91
CA LYS A 377 -15.43 7.97 25.90
C LYS A 377 -16.91 8.37 25.86
N ASN A 378 -17.81 7.42 25.67
CA ASN A 378 -19.25 7.56 25.91
C ASN A 378 -19.65 6.69 27.12
N GLU A 379 -20.94 6.64 27.43
CA GLU A 379 -21.47 5.80 28.53
C GLU A 379 -21.18 4.30 28.32
N SER A 380 -21.08 3.85 27.07
CA SER A 380 -20.79 2.45 26.72
C SER A 380 -19.30 2.13 26.61
N GLY A 381 -18.41 3.09 26.88
CA GLY A 381 -16.96 2.94 26.72
C GLY A 381 -16.40 3.73 25.53
N ASN A 382 -15.64 3.09 24.67
CA ASN A 382 -14.88 3.83 23.65
C ASN A 382 -15.76 4.33 22.50
N ILE A 383 -15.51 5.58 22.09
CA ILE A 383 -16.18 6.20 20.95
C ILE A 383 -15.39 5.87 19.69
N PHE A 384 -16.03 5.14 18.77
CA PHE A 384 -15.50 4.87 17.44
C PHE A 384 -16.49 5.36 16.40
N PHE A 385 -15.98 5.99 15.34
CA PHE A 385 -16.78 6.36 14.18
C PHE A 385 -16.22 5.68 12.94
N LYS A 386 -17.08 5.16 12.07
CA LYS A 386 -16.70 4.57 10.78
C LYS A 386 -17.24 5.41 9.64
N ASP A 387 -16.52 5.44 8.52
CA ASP A 387 -17.00 6.07 7.29
C ASP A 387 -17.41 7.55 7.43
N VAL A 388 -16.70 8.27 8.30
CA VAL A 388 -16.86 9.70 8.55
C VAL A 388 -16.41 10.49 7.32
N THR A 389 -17.27 11.40 6.87
CA THR A 389 -16.96 12.36 5.80
C THR A 389 -16.53 13.72 6.35
N LYS A 390 -16.97 14.08 7.57
CA LYS A 390 -16.50 15.25 8.31
C LYS A 390 -16.77 15.05 9.80
N LEU A 391 -15.84 15.42 10.65
CA LEU A 391 -16.08 15.59 12.09
C LEU A 391 -15.91 17.07 12.42
N SER A 392 -16.84 17.66 13.16
CA SER A 392 -16.80 19.05 13.59
C SER A 392 -16.86 19.11 15.12
N SER A 393 -15.92 19.79 15.75
CA SER A 393 -15.87 19.98 17.20
C SER A 393 -16.07 21.45 17.53
N TYR A 394 -17.10 21.75 18.32
CA TYR A 394 -17.50 23.10 18.65
C TYR A 394 -16.97 23.52 20.02
N ALA A 395 -16.35 24.69 20.07
CA ALA A 395 -15.71 25.25 21.26
C ALA A 395 -15.86 26.78 21.30
N SER A 396 -15.69 27.36 22.49
CA SER A 396 -15.52 28.81 22.63
C SER A 396 -14.21 29.25 21.98
N PHE A 397 -14.19 30.39 21.30
CA PHE A 397 -12.95 30.94 20.73
C PHE A 397 -11.86 31.24 21.77
N CYS A 398 -12.27 31.50 23.00
CA CYS A 398 -11.36 31.82 24.09
C CYS A 398 -10.97 30.58 24.91
N ASP A 399 -11.46 29.39 24.50
CA ASP A 399 -11.16 28.10 25.13
C ASP A 399 -11.31 26.95 24.12
N THR A 400 -10.51 27.01 23.07
CA THR A 400 -10.67 26.19 21.86
C THR A 400 -10.31 24.73 22.08
N THR A 401 -9.48 24.47 23.10
CA THR A 401 -9.11 23.13 23.56
C THR A 401 -10.15 22.52 24.51
N ASN A 402 -11.26 23.19 24.79
CA ASN A 402 -12.30 22.72 25.70
C ASN A 402 -13.67 22.63 24.99
N PRO A 403 -13.80 21.74 23.98
CA PRO A 403 -15.03 21.61 23.21
C PRO A 403 -16.17 21.05 24.06
N PHE A 404 -17.40 21.38 23.66
CA PHE A 404 -18.63 20.99 24.36
C PHE A 404 -19.63 20.23 23.48
N LEU A 405 -19.46 20.28 22.16
CA LEU A 405 -20.34 19.64 21.19
C LEU A 405 -19.52 19.09 20.02
N ILE A 406 -19.88 17.92 19.50
CA ILE A 406 -19.30 17.33 18.29
C ILE A 406 -20.44 16.97 17.32
N CYS A 407 -20.23 17.23 16.04
CA CYS A 407 -21.05 16.71 14.94
C CYS A 407 -20.21 15.76 14.09
N VAL A 408 -20.70 14.55 13.87
CA VAL A 408 -20.07 13.54 13.02
C VAL A 408 -20.95 13.36 11.79
N GLU A 409 -20.44 13.77 10.64
CA GLU A 409 -21.13 13.65 9.35
C GLU A 409 -20.67 12.39 8.62
N TYR A 410 -21.65 11.69 8.08
CA TYR A 410 -21.51 10.53 7.23
C TYR A 410 -22.15 10.81 5.86
N THR A 411 -22.11 9.84 4.96
CA THR A 411 -22.84 9.95 3.69
C THR A 411 -24.36 9.92 3.96
N GLY A 412 -25.02 11.08 3.88
CA GLY A 412 -26.47 11.23 3.96
C GLY A 412 -27.05 11.35 5.37
N ARG A 413 -26.23 11.43 6.43
CA ARG A 413 -26.69 11.64 7.80
C ARG A 413 -25.61 12.28 8.67
N ASN A 414 -26.00 12.88 9.78
CA ASN A 414 -25.11 13.36 10.82
C ASN A 414 -25.53 12.80 12.20
N GLU A 415 -24.60 12.83 13.15
CA GLU A 415 -24.84 12.46 14.55
C GLU A 415 -24.21 13.50 15.46
N TRP A 416 -24.94 13.90 16.50
CA TRP A 416 -24.51 14.92 17.45
C TRP A 416 -24.16 14.30 18.79
N TYR A 417 -23.07 14.80 19.40
CA TYR A 417 -22.59 14.35 20.69
C TYR A 417 -22.32 15.57 21.58
N GLN A 418 -23.01 15.65 22.71
CA GLN A 418 -22.81 16.69 23.71
C GLN A 418 -21.93 16.16 24.84
N ARG A 419 -21.00 16.98 25.31
CA ARG A 419 -20.12 16.60 26.42
C ARG A 419 -20.90 16.58 27.72
N ASN A 420 -20.77 15.49 28.48
CA ASN A 420 -21.44 15.33 29.76
C ASN A 420 -20.84 16.28 30.79
N THR A 421 -21.69 16.95 31.56
CA THR A 421 -21.27 17.94 32.57
C THR A 421 -20.77 17.31 33.87
N ASN A 422 -21.14 16.07 34.16
CA ASN A 422 -20.78 15.34 35.38
C ASN A 422 -19.48 14.54 35.20
N ASP A 423 -19.32 13.83 34.07
CA ASP A 423 -18.05 13.21 33.66
C ASP A 423 -17.54 13.91 32.40
N LYS A 424 -16.62 14.87 32.59
CA LYS A 424 -16.03 15.70 31.53
C LYS A 424 -15.26 14.89 30.46
N ASN A 425 -15.06 13.58 30.62
CA ASN A 425 -14.46 12.73 29.58
C ASN A 425 -15.50 11.89 28.83
N THR A 426 -16.79 12.03 29.16
CA THR A 426 -17.89 11.33 28.49
C THR A 426 -18.67 12.22 27.54
N TRP A 427 -19.12 11.63 26.45
CA TRP A 427 -19.99 12.27 25.46
C TRP A 427 -21.30 11.50 25.34
N GLU A 428 -22.40 12.23 25.37
CA GLU A 428 -23.76 11.72 25.24
C GLU A 428 -24.26 11.99 23.82
N LYS A 429 -24.78 10.95 23.16
CA LYS A 429 -25.40 11.11 21.84
C LYS A 429 -26.70 11.90 21.99
N LYS A 430 -26.92 12.89 21.13
CA LYS A 430 -28.17 13.67 21.09
C LYS A 430 -28.89 13.41 19.77
N ASP A 431 -30.20 13.22 19.87
CA ASP A 431 -31.07 13.06 18.71
C ASP A 431 -31.48 14.43 18.13
N GLY A 432 -31.67 14.47 16.82
CA GLY A 432 -32.09 15.66 16.09
C GLY A 432 -30.96 16.58 15.61
N GLU A 433 -31.33 17.59 14.84
CA GLU A 433 -30.41 18.61 14.32
C GLU A 433 -30.15 19.70 15.37
N LEU A 434 -28.90 19.81 15.83
CA LEU A 434 -28.52 20.76 16.88
C LEU A 434 -27.86 22.04 16.36
N PHE A 435 -27.71 22.21 15.04
CA PHE A 435 -27.02 23.37 14.47
C PHE A 435 -27.59 24.72 14.93
N GLY A 436 -28.92 24.85 14.98
CA GLY A 436 -29.60 26.06 15.48
C GLY A 436 -29.61 26.22 17.01
N GLN A 437 -29.14 25.21 17.75
CA GLN A 437 -29.20 25.16 19.22
C GLN A 437 -27.82 25.31 19.87
N ILE A 438 -26.74 25.42 19.08
CA ILE A 438 -25.35 25.46 19.56
C ILE A 438 -25.17 26.53 20.65
N GLY A 439 -25.72 27.73 20.45
CA GLY A 439 -25.64 28.82 21.42
C GLY A 439 -26.38 28.54 22.73
N ASN A 440 -27.55 27.91 22.66
CA ASN A 440 -28.33 27.52 23.85
C ASN A 440 -27.59 26.43 24.64
N ILE A 441 -27.06 25.42 23.95
CA ILE A 441 -26.28 24.34 24.54
C ILE A 441 -25.05 24.93 25.24
N PHE A 442 -24.30 25.80 24.57
CA PHE A 442 -23.13 26.47 25.16
C PHE A 442 -23.50 27.21 26.45
N ASN A 443 -24.57 28.01 26.43
CA ASN A 443 -25.01 28.73 27.61
C ASN A 443 -25.38 27.81 28.77
N SER A 444 -25.96 26.63 28.50
CA SER A 444 -26.26 25.65 29.56
C SER A 444 -25.03 24.94 30.14
N VAL A 445 -23.97 24.72 29.35
CA VAL A 445 -22.85 23.84 29.78
C VAL A 445 -21.57 24.58 30.16
N HIS A 446 -21.37 25.83 29.71
CA HIS A 446 -20.08 26.51 29.85
C HIS A 446 -19.61 26.65 31.31
N GLN A 447 -20.50 26.95 32.26
CA GLN A 447 -20.13 27.05 33.68
C GLN A 447 -19.67 25.69 34.23
N THR A 448 -20.45 24.64 34.00
CA THR A 448 -20.18 23.30 34.55
C THR A 448 -18.93 22.66 33.92
N LEU A 449 -18.73 22.86 32.61
CA LEU A 449 -17.54 22.39 31.91
C LEU A 449 -16.32 23.31 32.13
N SER A 450 -16.50 24.44 32.81
CA SER A 450 -15.46 25.44 33.06
C SER A 450 -14.87 26.01 31.77
N ILE A 451 -15.74 26.24 30.77
CA ILE A 451 -15.38 26.81 29.48
C ILE A 451 -15.35 28.32 29.58
N ASN A 452 -14.21 28.93 29.23
CA ASN A 452 -14.09 30.38 29.28
C ASN A 452 -14.96 31.03 28.20
N LYS A 453 -15.88 31.90 28.63
CA LYS A 453 -16.60 32.81 27.74
C LYS A 453 -15.65 33.87 27.21
N CYS A 454 -15.80 34.22 25.94
CA CYS A 454 -15.13 35.39 25.41
C CYS A 454 -15.75 36.67 25.99
N SER A 455 -14.90 37.62 26.36
CA SER A 455 -15.31 38.94 26.79
C SER A 455 -15.64 39.80 25.57
N HIS A 456 -16.81 40.45 25.60
CA HIS A 456 -17.24 41.36 24.55
C HIS A 456 -16.59 42.73 24.76
N TYR A 457 -15.53 43.01 24.00
CA TYR A 457 -14.95 44.34 23.95
C TYR A 457 -15.20 44.97 22.59
N ARG A 458 -15.63 46.25 22.61
CA ARG A 458 -15.70 47.04 21.39
C ARG A 458 -14.29 47.36 20.93
N PRO A 459 -13.92 47.09 19.65
CA PRO A 459 -12.65 47.52 19.12
C PRO A 459 -12.46 49.04 19.29
N PRO A 460 -11.26 49.52 19.65
CA PRO A 460 -11.03 50.94 19.81
C PRO A 460 -11.18 51.67 18.47
N GLN A 461 -11.72 52.89 18.51
CA GLN A 461 -11.84 53.73 17.31
C GLN A 461 -10.49 54.11 16.69
N THR A 462 -9.41 54.08 17.48
CA THR A 462 -8.03 54.30 17.01
C THR A 462 -7.46 53.11 16.24
N GLY A 463 -8.21 52.01 16.12
CA GLY A 463 -7.81 50.81 15.41
C GLY A 463 -7.05 49.81 16.30
N VAL A 464 -7.24 48.53 16.01
CA VAL A 464 -6.59 47.41 16.69
C VAL A 464 -5.15 47.24 16.19
N GLN A 465 -4.17 47.17 17.09
CA GLN A 465 -2.79 46.83 16.73
C GLN A 465 -2.65 45.31 16.64
N ILE A 466 -2.35 44.80 15.45
CA ILE A 466 -2.16 43.35 15.23
C ILE A 466 -0.70 42.98 15.47
N ASN A 467 -0.46 41.85 16.14
CA ASN A 467 0.84 41.22 16.27
C ASN A 467 0.91 40.08 15.25
N ILE A 468 1.40 40.38 14.05
CA ILE A 468 1.47 39.41 12.94
C ILE A 468 2.53 38.30 13.14
N THR A 469 3.34 38.39 14.20
CA THR A 469 4.31 37.34 14.55
C THR A 469 3.76 36.34 15.57
N GLU A 470 2.66 36.70 16.25
CA GLU A 470 2.02 35.82 17.22
C GLU A 470 1.39 34.63 16.48
N GLN A 471 1.53 33.44 17.06
CA GLN A 471 0.99 32.21 16.50
C GLN A 471 0.28 31.39 17.57
N PRO A 472 -0.65 30.52 17.16
CA PRO A 472 -1.13 29.43 18.00
C PRO A 472 0.04 28.65 18.64
N LYS A 473 -0.05 28.40 19.95
CA LYS A 473 0.96 27.68 20.74
C LYS A 473 0.61 26.18 20.80
N ASP A 474 1.54 25.34 21.23
CA ASP A 474 1.28 23.92 21.55
C ASP A 474 0.67 23.07 20.42
N GLY A 475 0.93 23.45 19.16
CA GLY A 475 0.43 22.74 17.98
C GLY A 475 -1.07 22.90 17.72
N THR A 476 -1.74 23.85 18.36
CA THR A 476 -3.14 24.18 18.05
C THR A 476 -3.25 24.87 16.69
N LEU A 477 -4.45 24.81 16.09
CA LEU A 477 -4.74 25.60 14.88
C LEU A 477 -5.32 26.98 15.22
N ASP A 478 -5.54 27.30 16.48
CA ASP A 478 -5.96 28.63 16.87
C ASP A 478 -5.40 29.03 18.24
N GLY A 479 -5.62 30.29 18.59
CA GLY A 479 -5.28 30.81 19.91
C GLY A 479 -5.75 32.24 20.05
N THR A 480 -5.50 32.81 21.23
CA THR A 480 -5.81 34.22 21.48
C THR A 480 -4.61 34.94 22.08
N TYR A 481 -4.50 36.24 21.82
CA TYR A 481 -3.59 37.14 22.53
C TYR A 481 -4.25 38.49 22.77
N VAL A 482 -3.77 39.24 23.75
CA VAL A 482 -4.30 40.57 24.06
C VAL A 482 -3.50 41.63 23.30
N SER A 483 -4.20 42.47 22.53
CA SER A 483 -3.56 43.61 21.85
C SER A 483 -3.23 44.72 22.85
N SER A 484 -1.96 45.12 22.91
CA SER A 484 -1.43 46.07 23.90
C SER A 484 -1.99 47.49 23.76
N GLY A 485 -2.33 47.91 22.54
CA GLY A 485 -2.83 49.27 22.26
C GLY A 485 -4.32 49.48 22.54
N SER A 486 -5.07 48.41 22.84
CA SER A 486 -6.54 48.41 22.89
C SER A 486 -7.13 48.00 24.24
N GLY A 487 -6.31 47.80 25.27
CA GLY A 487 -6.74 47.64 26.66
C GLY A 487 -7.72 46.50 26.91
N THR A 488 -7.26 45.24 26.82
CA THR A 488 -7.96 43.95 27.06
C THR A 488 -8.66 43.28 25.87
N LEU A 489 -8.72 43.91 24.69
CA LEU A 489 -9.28 43.26 23.49
C LEU A 489 -8.47 42.01 23.10
N SER A 490 -9.15 40.87 23.11
CA SER A 490 -8.58 39.59 22.67
C SER A 490 -8.64 39.47 21.15
N ILE A 491 -7.51 39.11 20.55
CA ILE A 491 -7.35 38.83 19.14
C ILE A 491 -7.27 37.32 18.95
N LEU A 492 -8.21 36.79 18.20
CA LEU A 492 -8.22 35.42 17.72
C LEU A 492 -7.20 35.26 16.59
N MET A 493 -6.45 34.18 16.65
CA MET A 493 -5.55 33.71 15.61
C MET A 493 -6.02 32.35 15.11
N THR A 494 -6.02 32.12 13.80
CA THR A 494 -6.33 30.82 13.20
C THR A 494 -5.29 30.45 12.14
N LYS A 495 -4.65 29.31 12.32
CA LYS A 495 -3.62 28.74 11.45
C LYS A 495 -4.26 27.84 10.39
N ASP A 496 -3.94 28.10 9.13
CA ASP A 496 -4.41 27.34 7.98
C ASP A 496 -3.25 26.87 7.10
N TYR A 497 -3.22 25.56 6.81
CA TYR A 497 -2.25 24.91 5.91
C TYR A 497 -2.83 24.61 4.51
N ILE A 498 -4.15 24.78 4.32
CA ILE A 498 -4.85 24.47 3.07
C ILE A 498 -4.73 25.63 2.08
N SER A 499 -4.77 26.84 2.62
CA SER A 499 -4.64 28.09 1.89
C SER A 499 -3.76 29.00 2.74
N PRO A 500 -2.45 29.11 2.44
CA PRO A 500 -1.81 29.12 1.12
C PRO A 500 -1.40 27.74 0.57
N GLN A 501 -0.69 27.77 -0.55
CA GLN A 501 -0.08 26.62 -1.23
C GLN A 501 0.87 25.78 -0.33
N LYS A 502 1.12 24.53 -0.72
CA LYS A 502 1.98 23.57 0.02
C LYS A 502 3.31 24.20 0.43
N ASP A 503 3.78 23.85 1.63
CA ASP A 503 5.01 24.32 2.29
C ASP A 503 4.93 25.76 2.84
N PHE A 504 3.75 26.38 2.77
CA PHE A 504 3.39 27.62 3.45
C PHE A 504 2.21 27.37 4.39
N PHE A 505 2.01 28.28 5.32
CA PHE A 505 0.79 28.38 6.11
C PHE A 505 0.48 29.85 6.37
N LYS A 506 -0.76 30.16 6.74
CA LYS A 506 -1.12 31.50 7.19
C LYS A 506 -1.75 31.47 8.56
N ILE A 507 -1.69 32.61 9.23
CA ILE A 507 -2.33 32.87 10.51
C ILE A 507 -3.25 34.07 10.31
N SER A 508 -4.55 33.85 10.48
CA SER A 508 -5.57 34.88 10.33
C SER A 508 -5.86 35.49 11.70
N HIS A 509 -5.66 36.80 11.83
CA HIS A 509 -5.87 37.59 13.04
C HIS A 509 -7.20 38.34 12.93
N ARG A 510 -8.06 38.19 13.94
CA ARG A 510 -9.36 38.88 14.02
C ARG A 510 -9.71 39.18 15.49
N PRO A 511 -10.21 40.37 15.84
CA PRO A 511 -10.69 40.62 17.20
C PRO A 511 -11.90 39.75 17.53
N ALA A 512 -11.98 39.34 18.80
CA ALA A 512 -13.09 38.59 19.36
C ALA A 512 -14.32 39.51 19.56
N THR A 513 -14.96 39.89 18.45
CA THR A 513 -16.19 40.72 18.39
C THR A 513 -17.21 40.08 17.45
N ASP A 514 -18.47 40.30 17.76
CA ASP A 514 -19.65 40.00 16.95
C ASP A 514 -19.67 40.76 15.61
N ASN A 515 -18.97 41.89 15.51
CA ASN A 515 -18.86 42.66 14.28
C ASN A 515 -18.16 41.87 13.15
N GLU A 516 -18.69 41.98 11.94
CA GLU A 516 -18.10 41.37 10.74
C GLU A 516 -16.79 42.04 10.33
N THR A 517 -16.68 43.34 10.62
CA THR A 517 -15.51 44.15 10.31
C THR A 517 -15.04 44.95 11.51
N PHE A 518 -13.75 45.28 11.53
CA PHE A 518 -13.13 46.11 12.54
C PHE A 518 -12.15 47.10 11.90
N VAL A 519 -11.68 48.05 12.70
CA VAL A 519 -10.65 49.01 12.30
C VAL A 519 -9.30 48.46 12.73
N VAL A 520 -8.36 48.35 11.78
CA VAL A 520 -6.97 47.96 12.04
C VAL A 520 -6.11 49.20 12.13
N SER A 521 -5.26 49.29 13.15
CA SER A 521 -4.17 50.26 13.17
C SER A 521 -3.09 49.82 12.20
N ARG A 522 -2.57 50.75 11.39
CA ARG A 522 -1.43 50.47 10.53
C ARG A 522 -0.16 50.20 11.32
N ASP A 523 -0.05 50.72 12.54
CA ASP A 523 1.07 50.44 13.44
C ASP A 523 0.90 49.05 14.06
N LEU A 524 1.82 48.14 13.75
CA LEU A 524 1.80 46.77 14.26
C LEU A 524 2.32 46.71 15.69
N GLN A 525 1.79 45.78 16.49
CA GLN A 525 2.24 45.57 17.86
C GLN A 525 3.67 45.02 17.92
N SER A 526 4.08 44.22 16.92
CA SER A 526 5.45 43.71 16.77
C SER A 526 6.48 44.77 16.37
N GLY A 527 6.05 46.02 16.22
CA GLY A 527 6.80 47.04 15.50
C GLY A 527 6.57 46.94 13.98
N GLY A 528 6.67 48.10 13.32
CA GLY A 528 6.48 48.25 11.89
C GLY A 528 5.11 48.78 11.47
N LYS A 529 4.90 48.99 10.17
CA LYS A 529 3.69 49.63 9.62
C LYS A 529 3.12 48.95 8.38
N ILE A 530 1.79 48.84 8.28
CA ILE A 530 1.08 48.38 7.05
C ILE A 530 0.81 49.57 6.13
N GLY A 531 1.41 49.57 4.93
CA GLY A 531 1.24 50.56 3.87
C GLY A 531 1.97 51.89 4.08
N MET A 532 1.76 52.84 3.17
CA MET A 532 2.30 54.21 3.23
C MET A 532 1.15 55.21 3.38
N GLY A 533 1.18 56.02 4.43
CA GLY A 533 0.24 57.11 4.63
C GLY A 533 0.90 58.22 5.44
N SER A 534 0.98 59.42 4.85
CA SER A 534 1.44 60.64 5.54
C SER A 534 0.22 61.46 5.95
N GLY A 535 -0.21 61.32 7.21
CA GLY A 535 -1.27 62.12 7.82
C GLY A 535 -2.11 61.34 8.83
N LYS A 536 -2.63 62.00 9.87
CA LYS A 536 -3.34 61.35 11.00
C LYS A 536 -4.53 60.49 10.58
N LYS A 537 -5.28 60.89 9.55
CA LYS A 537 -6.43 60.11 9.00
C LYS A 537 -6.01 58.80 8.32
N TRP A 538 -4.73 58.67 7.96
CA TRP A 538 -4.21 57.52 7.24
C TRP A 538 -3.68 56.42 8.15
N ASN A 539 -3.70 56.58 9.48
CA ASN A 539 -3.13 55.61 10.41
C ASN A 539 -3.99 54.35 10.63
N ILE A 540 -5.21 54.33 10.09
CA ILE A 540 -6.14 53.21 10.26
C ILE A 540 -6.58 52.63 8.91
N ILE A 541 -7.06 51.39 8.94
CA ILE A 541 -7.69 50.69 7.82
C ILE A 541 -9.07 50.24 8.31
N GLU A 542 -10.12 50.78 7.71
CA GLU A 542 -11.52 50.50 8.07
C GLU A 542 -12.06 49.29 7.30
N GLY A 543 -13.16 48.70 7.80
CA GLY A 543 -13.86 47.63 7.09
C GLY A 543 -13.06 46.32 6.95
N VAL A 544 -12.09 46.07 7.85
CA VAL A 544 -11.24 44.88 7.81
C VAL A 544 -11.98 43.69 8.43
N GLN A 545 -12.03 42.57 7.73
CA GLN A 545 -12.60 41.30 8.21
C GLN A 545 -11.56 40.50 9.01
N ASN A 546 -10.33 40.41 8.50
CA ASN A 546 -9.19 39.73 9.11
C ASN A 546 -7.86 40.23 8.51
N VAL A 547 -6.79 40.07 9.27
CA VAL A 547 -5.41 40.30 8.83
C VAL A 547 -4.69 38.95 8.79
N ASP A 548 -4.24 38.52 7.61
CA ASP A 548 -3.56 37.25 7.41
C ASP A 548 -2.03 37.47 7.38
N ALA A 549 -1.30 36.82 8.28
CA ALA A 549 0.15 36.73 8.24
C ALA A 549 0.55 35.38 7.62
N TYR A 550 1.35 35.40 6.55
CA TYR A 550 1.77 34.19 5.85
C TYR A 550 3.20 33.83 6.22
N PHE A 551 3.47 32.54 6.35
CA PHE A 551 4.74 31.98 6.79
C PHE A 551 5.20 30.87 5.86
N TRP A 552 6.51 30.67 5.80
CA TRP A 552 7.11 29.53 5.11
C TRP A 552 7.50 28.45 6.14
N ILE A 553 7.20 27.17 5.86
CA ILE A 553 7.51 26.08 6.80
C ILE A 553 9.02 25.95 7.08
N GLY A 554 9.87 26.38 6.14
CA GLY A 554 11.32 26.42 6.36
C GLY A 554 11.79 27.48 7.36
N MET A 555 10.98 28.51 7.61
CA MET A 555 11.22 29.54 8.63
C MET A 555 9.89 29.96 9.28
N PRO A 556 9.31 29.10 10.14
CA PRO A 556 7.93 29.25 10.56
C PRO A 556 7.71 30.42 11.53
N LYS A 557 8.76 31.06 12.05
CA LYS A 557 8.66 32.14 13.04
C LYS A 557 8.52 33.54 12.43
N GLU A 558 8.88 33.69 11.15
CA GLU A 558 8.96 35.00 10.51
C GLU A 558 7.89 35.10 9.42
N PRO A 559 6.95 36.06 9.52
CA PRO A 559 5.98 36.27 8.47
C PRO A 559 6.71 36.82 7.24
N ILE A 560 6.28 36.39 6.05
CA ILE A 560 6.83 36.82 4.77
C ILE A 560 5.85 37.70 3.98
N LEU A 561 4.56 37.63 4.28
CA LEU A 561 3.53 38.39 3.58
C LEU A 561 2.41 38.72 4.56
N VAL A 562 1.78 39.89 4.40
CA VAL A 562 0.59 40.29 5.16
C VAL A 562 -0.56 40.57 4.21
N GLY A 563 -1.69 39.88 4.37
CA GLY A 563 -2.94 40.14 3.66
C GLY A 563 -3.92 40.89 4.56
N VAL A 564 -4.49 41.99 4.09
CA VAL A 564 -5.59 42.67 4.78
C VAL A 564 -6.87 42.41 3.99
N LYS A 565 -7.78 41.61 4.55
CA LYS A 565 -9.04 41.27 3.90
C LYS A 565 -10.12 42.26 4.30
N GLN A 566 -10.73 42.88 3.30
CA GLN A 566 -11.89 43.77 3.44
C GLN A 566 -13.05 43.22 2.59
N ASN A 567 -14.23 43.83 2.68
CA ASN A 567 -15.38 43.45 1.85
C ASN A 567 -15.11 43.55 0.33
N THR A 568 -14.17 44.42 -0.07
CA THR A 568 -13.77 44.61 -1.47
C THR A 568 -12.75 43.59 -1.97
N GLY A 569 -12.22 42.74 -1.09
CA GLY A 569 -11.18 41.74 -1.41
C GLY A 569 -9.98 41.80 -0.46
N THR A 570 -8.94 41.04 -0.77
CA THR A 570 -7.69 40.99 0.01
C THR A 570 -6.61 41.84 -0.65
N THR A 571 -6.05 42.78 0.12
CA THR A 571 -4.85 43.53 -0.29
C THR A 571 -3.62 42.87 0.32
N LEU A 572 -2.64 42.48 -0.52
CA LEU A 572 -1.40 41.87 -0.08
C LEU A 572 -0.29 42.93 0.11
N HIS A 573 0.51 42.77 1.15
CA HIS A 573 1.61 43.65 1.52
C HIS A 573 2.88 42.82 1.74
N GLY A 574 3.94 43.16 1.01
CA GLY A 574 5.27 42.54 1.19
C GLY A 574 6.15 43.37 2.11
N MET A 575 7.11 42.73 2.78
CA MET A 575 8.09 43.42 3.61
C MET A 575 9.02 44.29 2.74
N GLY A 576 9.17 45.56 3.11
CA GLY A 576 10.11 46.47 2.46
C GLY A 576 11.57 46.16 2.80
N GLN A 577 12.49 46.70 2.00
CA GLN A 577 13.95 46.47 2.15
C GLN A 577 14.51 46.82 3.54
N HIS A 578 13.89 47.78 4.25
CA HIS A 578 14.30 48.20 5.59
C HIS A 578 13.59 47.45 6.74
N GLY A 579 12.87 46.35 6.44
CA GLY A 579 12.34 45.41 7.44
C GLY A 579 11.25 45.93 8.39
N THR A 580 10.83 47.19 8.27
CA THR A 580 9.88 47.83 9.21
C THR A 580 8.56 48.23 8.57
N ARG A 581 8.39 48.04 7.25
CA ARG A 581 7.19 48.48 6.53
C ARG A 581 6.68 47.41 5.60
N TRP A 582 5.39 47.11 5.67
CA TRP A 582 4.68 46.18 4.81
C TRP A 582 4.00 46.97 3.68
N MET A 583 4.59 46.98 2.49
CA MET A 583 4.18 47.86 1.40
C MET A 583 3.48 47.09 0.28
N LEU A 584 2.41 47.67 -0.27
CA LEU A 584 1.69 47.12 -1.42
C LEU A 584 2.58 47.07 -2.66
N ASP A 585 3.41 48.10 -2.86
CA ASP A 585 4.27 48.22 -4.05
C ASP A 585 5.28 47.06 -4.20
N GLN A 586 5.63 46.37 -3.09
CA GLN A 586 6.50 45.19 -3.15
C GLN A 586 5.85 43.97 -3.82
N VAL A 587 4.52 43.90 -3.84
CA VAL A 587 3.77 42.73 -4.35
C VAL A 587 2.64 43.11 -5.29
N LYS A 588 2.62 44.36 -5.76
CA LYS A 588 1.58 44.90 -6.63
C LYS A 588 1.52 44.13 -7.95
N GLY A 589 0.32 43.63 -8.29
CA GLY A 589 0.09 42.88 -9.53
C GLY A 589 0.64 41.44 -9.53
N LEU A 590 1.11 40.95 -8.38
CA LEU A 590 1.42 39.55 -8.15
C LEU A 590 0.17 38.81 -7.66
N SER A 591 -0.02 37.56 -8.11
CA SER A 591 -0.93 36.64 -7.43
C SER A 591 -0.43 36.30 -6.03
N GLU A 592 -1.28 35.78 -5.13
CA GLU A 592 -0.87 35.37 -3.78
C GLU A 592 0.36 34.45 -3.82
N GLN A 593 0.37 33.46 -4.74
CA GLN A 593 1.51 32.56 -4.87
C GLN A 593 2.79 33.28 -5.30
N GLN A 594 2.70 34.15 -6.32
CA GLN A 594 3.86 34.92 -6.78
C GLN A 594 4.37 35.86 -5.69
N ALA A 595 3.48 36.44 -4.89
CA ALA A 595 3.82 37.29 -3.76
C ALA A 595 4.55 36.49 -2.66
N LEU A 596 4.05 35.31 -2.30
CA LEU A 596 4.71 34.40 -1.36
C LEU A 596 6.11 34.01 -1.83
N GLU A 597 6.27 33.61 -3.09
CA GLU A 597 7.58 33.24 -3.63
C GLU A 597 8.53 34.42 -3.74
N HIS A 598 8.03 35.59 -4.15
CA HIS A 598 8.82 36.82 -4.21
C HIS A 598 9.36 37.20 -2.83
N GLN A 599 8.50 37.24 -1.82
CA GLN A 599 8.89 37.61 -0.46
C GLN A 599 9.75 36.53 0.22
N ASN A 600 9.44 35.25 0.03
CA ASN A 600 10.26 34.16 0.56
C ASN A 600 11.67 34.15 -0.07
N CYS A 601 11.79 34.51 -1.35
CA CYS A 601 13.08 34.72 -1.99
C CYS A 601 13.84 35.90 -1.37
N GLN A 602 13.17 37.05 -1.17
CA GLN A 602 13.80 38.27 -0.63
C GLN A 602 14.27 38.08 0.81
N LEU A 603 13.41 37.52 1.66
CA LEU A 603 13.64 37.42 3.10
C LEU A 603 14.46 36.18 3.47
N ASN A 604 14.14 35.03 2.88
CA ASN A 604 14.71 33.75 3.29
C ASN A 604 15.71 33.16 2.28
N GLY A 605 15.91 33.83 1.13
CA GLY A 605 16.72 33.28 0.04
C GLY A 605 16.16 31.95 -0.48
N ALA A 606 14.85 31.73 -0.38
CA ALA A 606 14.20 30.47 -0.75
C ALA A 606 13.47 30.60 -2.10
N ILE A 607 13.68 29.64 -3.00
CA ILE A 607 13.10 29.63 -4.36
C ILE A 607 12.33 28.33 -4.63
N PRO A 608 11.25 28.36 -5.43
CA PRO A 608 10.59 27.14 -5.89
C PRO A 608 11.47 26.36 -6.87
N PHE A 609 11.32 25.03 -6.91
CA PHE A 609 12.04 24.16 -7.84
C PHE A 609 11.08 23.26 -8.65
N ASP A 610 11.11 23.37 -9.98
CA ASP A 610 10.38 22.49 -10.90
C ASP A 610 11.34 21.44 -11.47
N ILE A 611 11.15 20.18 -11.08
CA ILE A 611 12.04 19.09 -11.52
C ILE A 611 11.97 18.92 -13.06
N GLN A 612 10.81 19.14 -13.67
CA GLN A 612 10.64 18.99 -15.12
C GLN A 612 11.29 20.14 -15.88
N ASN A 613 11.17 21.36 -15.35
CA ASN A 613 11.74 22.57 -15.96
C ASN A 613 12.60 23.35 -14.94
N PRO A 614 13.81 22.86 -14.60
CA PRO A 614 14.61 23.43 -13.51
C PRO A 614 14.97 24.91 -13.67
N THR A 615 15.04 25.40 -14.91
CA THR A 615 15.39 26.79 -15.25
C THR A 615 14.17 27.71 -15.39
N LYS A 616 12.95 27.20 -15.11
CA LYS A 616 11.71 27.95 -15.26
C LYS A 616 11.67 29.17 -14.33
N ASP A 617 11.32 30.33 -14.89
CA ASP A 617 10.99 31.50 -14.09
C ASP A 617 9.59 31.38 -13.50
N HIS A 618 9.52 30.94 -12.24
CA HIS A 618 8.28 30.83 -11.48
C HIS A 618 7.58 32.17 -11.23
N SER A 619 8.28 33.29 -11.41
CA SER A 619 7.68 34.61 -11.24
C SER A 619 6.91 35.13 -12.46
N GLY A 620 7.10 34.50 -13.64
CA GLY A 620 6.60 35.05 -14.90
C GLY A 620 7.16 36.44 -15.22
N GLY A 621 8.44 36.68 -14.87
CA GLY A 621 9.12 37.95 -15.10
C GLY A 621 8.77 39.07 -14.12
N LYS A 622 7.98 38.81 -13.06
CA LYS A 622 7.53 39.86 -12.14
C LYS A 622 8.33 39.99 -10.84
N SER A 623 9.15 39.00 -10.48
CA SER A 623 9.93 39.02 -9.23
C SER A 623 11.41 39.25 -9.50
N ASP A 624 11.95 40.40 -9.08
CA ASP A 624 13.36 40.70 -9.29
C ASP A 624 14.30 39.80 -8.45
N CYS A 625 13.85 39.38 -7.27
CA CYS A 625 14.62 38.42 -6.47
C CYS A 625 14.79 37.08 -7.20
N LEU A 626 13.68 36.51 -7.70
CA LEU A 626 13.68 35.23 -8.42
C LEU A 626 14.47 35.33 -9.72
N LYS A 627 14.40 36.46 -10.44
CA LYS A 627 15.27 36.73 -11.59
C LYS A 627 16.75 36.78 -11.23
N SER A 628 17.09 37.14 -10.00
CA SER A 628 18.48 37.28 -9.57
C SER A 628 19.06 36.00 -8.96
N ARG A 629 18.22 35.10 -8.45
CA ARG A 629 18.56 33.76 -7.95
C ARG A 629 18.08 32.69 -8.93
N LYS A 630 18.52 32.82 -10.18
CA LYS A 630 18.20 31.88 -11.25
C LYS A 630 18.88 30.54 -11.02
N ILE A 631 18.18 29.51 -11.46
CA ILE A 631 18.71 28.16 -11.61
C ILE A 631 19.14 28.05 -13.07
N GLU A 632 20.41 27.76 -13.30
CA GLU A 632 21.01 27.67 -14.62
C GLU A 632 21.64 26.29 -14.77
N GLU A 633 21.55 25.70 -15.97
CA GLU A 633 22.26 24.45 -16.25
C GLU A 633 23.77 24.71 -16.12
N SER A 634 24.46 23.89 -15.33
CA SER A 634 25.89 24.07 -15.07
C SER A 634 26.67 23.97 -16.38
N ALA A 635 27.59 24.93 -16.60
CA ALA A 635 28.50 24.90 -17.76
C ALA A 635 29.34 23.61 -17.83
N VAL A 636 29.67 23.04 -16.67
CA VAL A 636 30.31 21.74 -16.54
C VAL A 636 29.26 20.75 -16.02
N SER A 637 28.79 19.87 -16.91
CA SER A 637 27.95 18.74 -16.50
C SER A 637 28.81 17.65 -15.85
N PRO A 638 28.30 16.95 -14.81
CA PRO A 638 28.94 15.76 -14.29
C PRO A 638 29.18 14.74 -15.39
N LYS A 639 30.22 13.92 -15.24
CA LYS A 639 30.42 12.80 -16.17
C LYS A 639 29.19 11.91 -16.15
N HIS A 640 28.90 11.27 -17.28
CA HIS A 640 27.82 10.31 -17.35
C HIS A 640 28.08 9.14 -16.40
N PRO A 641 27.04 8.60 -15.73
CA PRO A 641 27.15 7.36 -14.99
C PRO A 641 27.77 6.24 -15.85
N PRO A 642 28.56 5.32 -15.25
CA PRO A 642 29.05 4.14 -15.93
C PRO A 642 27.96 3.45 -16.79
N GLY A 643 28.35 2.96 -17.98
CA GLY A 643 27.42 2.36 -18.96
C GLY A 643 26.72 3.37 -19.89
N GLY A 644 26.73 4.67 -19.58
CA GLY A 644 26.37 5.74 -20.52
C GLY A 644 24.91 5.79 -20.98
N GLU A 645 24.01 4.96 -20.43
CA GLU A 645 22.55 4.94 -20.68
C GLU A 645 21.82 6.07 -19.95
N TYR A 646 22.46 6.65 -18.95
CA TYR A 646 21.92 7.72 -18.12
C TYR A 646 22.61 9.03 -18.43
N THR A 647 21.85 10.11 -18.26
CA THR A 647 22.40 11.46 -18.28
C THR A 647 22.09 12.14 -16.96
N THR A 648 23.10 12.78 -16.38
CA THR A 648 22.94 13.61 -15.20
C THR A 648 23.03 15.05 -15.66
N LYS A 649 21.96 15.81 -15.45
CA LYS A 649 22.00 17.26 -15.59
C LYS A 649 22.28 17.87 -14.23
N GLU A 650 23.28 18.73 -14.16
CA GLU A 650 23.55 19.54 -12.97
C GLU A 650 23.09 20.97 -13.24
N TYR A 651 22.44 21.56 -12.26
CA TYR A 651 22.01 22.93 -12.28
C TYR A 651 22.67 23.66 -11.12
N THR A 652 23.22 24.84 -11.37
CA THR A 652 23.79 25.72 -10.35
C THR A 652 22.78 26.80 -10.01
N ILE A 653 22.71 27.13 -8.72
CA ILE A 653 21.89 28.23 -8.24
C ILE A 653 22.79 29.44 -8.03
N ASN A 654 22.54 30.52 -8.77
CA ASN A 654 23.38 31.72 -8.74
C ASN A 654 23.39 32.41 -7.36
N LYS A 655 24.37 33.29 -7.14
CA LYS A 655 24.59 34.03 -5.87
C LYS A 655 24.88 33.13 -4.65
N GLY A 656 25.63 32.05 -4.85
CA GLY A 656 26.07 31.18 -3.75
C GLY A 656 24.99 30.23 -3.22
N GLY A 657 23.88 30.05 -3.95
CA GLY A 657 22.83 29.09 -3.62
C GLY A 657 21.52 29.72 -3.16
N ALA A 658 20.53 28.86 -2.92
CA ALA A 658 19.23 29.21 -2.36
C ALA A 658 18.66 28.03 -1.56
N LYS A 659 17.79 28.32 -0.60
CA LYS A 659 16.92 27.29 -0.03
C LYS A 659 15.83 26.92 -1.04
N ILE A 660 15.25 25.74 -0.94
CA ILE A 660 14.16 25.31 -1.84
C ILE A 660 12.83 25.42 -1.08
N SER A 661 11.95 26.30 -1.54
CA SER A 661 10.69 26.59 -0.84
C SER A 661 9.64 25.51 -1.04
N ARG A 662 9.61 24.89 -2.23
CA ARG A 662 8.75 23.78 -2.63
C ARG A 662 9.33 23.06 -3.83
N VAL A 663 8.97 21.79 -4.01
CA VAL A 663 9.37 20.98 -5.17
C VAL A 663 8.13 20.55 -5.96
N ILE A 664 8.11 20.83 -7.26
CA ILE A 664 7.02 20.48 -8.15
C ILE A 664 7.51 19.65 -9.34
N PHE A 665 6.62 18.84 -9.91
CA PHE A 665 6.83 18.09 -11.15
C PHE A 665 5.54 18.16 -11.96
N ASP A 666 5.62 18.58 -13.22
CA ASP A 666 4.45 18.78 -14.10
C ASP A 666 3.41 19.73 -13.49
N GLY A 667 3.89 20.81 -12.86
CA GLY A 667 3.05 21.82 -12.20
C GLY A 667 2.35 21.35 -10.92
N ILE A 668 2.63 20.14 -10.45
CA ILE A 668 2.00 19.55 -9.25
C ILE A 668 3.07 19.33 -8.18
N TYR A 669 2.71 19.53 -6.92
CA TYR A 669 3.60 19.27 -5.80
C TYR A 669 4.05 17.82 -5.73
N THR A 670 5.35 17.61 -5.54
CA THR A 670 5.88 16.32 -5.12
C THR A 670 5.75 16.20 -3.60
N ASN A 671 6.08 15.04 -3.02
CA ASN A 671 6.20 14.86 -1.57
C ASN A 671 7.57 15.25 -1.00
N ILE A 672 8.50 15.80 -1.80
CA ILE A 672 9.79 16.30 -1.30
C ILE A 672 9.54 17.60 -0.52
N CYS A 673 10.02 17.65 0.72
CA CYS A 673 9.83 18.80 1.61
C CYS A 673 10.75 19.97 1.25
N ALA A 674 10.37 21.17 1.68
CA ALA A 674 11.22 22.36 1.61
C ALA A 674 12.59 22.12 2.29
N THR A 675 13.66 22.68 1.74
CA THR A 675 15.00 22.55 2.32
C THR A 675 15.26 23.70 3.30
N LYS A 676 15.75 23.37 4.49
CA LYS A 676 16.19 24.38 5.48
C LYS A 676 17.58 24.92 5.14
N ASP A 677 18.43 24.07 4.58
CA ASP A 677 19.79 24.41 4.18
C ASP A 677 19.83 25.00 2.78
N THR A 678 20.85 25.83 2.55
CA THR A 678 21.17 26.40 1.24
C THR A 678 21.62 25.30 0.31
N VAL A 679 20.88 25.15 -0.80
CA VAL A 679 21.23 24.32 -1.93
C VAL A 679 22.07 25.15 -2.90
N THR A 680 23.25 24.67 -3.26
CA THR A 680 24.11 25.34 -4.23
C THR A 680 23.94 24.78 -5.63
N LYS A 681 23.64 23.48 -5.72
CA LYS A 681 23.46 22.74 -6.96
C LYS A 681 22.35 21.71 -6.85
N VAL A 682 21.73 21.39 -7.97
CA VAL A 682 20.77 20.28 -8.08
C VAL A 682 21.21 19.34 -9.19
N ARG A 683 21.24 18.04 -8.91
CA ARG A 683 21.52 17.00 -9.90
C ARG A 683 20.24 16.24 -10.21
N ILE A 684 19.90 16.11 -11.48
CA ILE A 684 18.76 15.31 -11.92
C ILE A 684 19.24 14.24 -12.89
N CYS A 685 18.97 12.99 -12.56
CA CYS A 685 19.35 11.85 -13.38
C CYS A 685 18.17 11.38 -14.22
N TYR A 686 18.38 11.29 -15.53
CA TYR A 686 17.42 10.85 -16.51
C TYR A 686 17.92 9.62 -17.26
N TRP A 687 16.98 8.83 -17.76
CA TRP A 687 17.27 7.81 -18.76
C TRP A 687 17.32 8.44 -20.15
N LYS A 688 18.43 8.29 -20.88
CA LYS A 688 18.60 8.91 -22.22
C LYS A 688 17.57 8.42 -23.24
N ASN A 689 17.04 7.22 -23.01
CA ASN A 689 16.05 6.58 -23.86
C ASN A 689 14.64 6.67 -23.28
N ASP A 690 14.31 7.69 -22.50
CA ASP A 690 12.92 7.96 -22.14
C ASP A 690 12.10 8.28 -23.42
N PRO A 691 10.98 7.59 -23.70
CA PRO A 691 10.16 7.89 -24.88
C PRO A 691 9.60 9.32 -24.88
N ASN A 692 9.46 9.93 -23.71
CA ASN A 692 8.96 11.28 -23.53
C ASN A 692 10.09 12.29 -23.28
N ILE A 693 11.35 11.97 -23.59
CA ILE A 693 12.50 12.83 -23.27
C ILE A 693 12.31 14.29 -23.76
N SER A 694 11.65 14.49 -24.90
CA SER A 694 11.42 15.80 -25.51
C SER A 694 10.21 16.57 -24.96
N SER A 695 9.23 15.89 -24.35
CA SER A 695 7.97 16.50 -23.90
C SER A 695 7.83 16.50 -22.38
N ARG A 696 8.23 15.40 -21.74
CA ARG A 696 8.04 15.10 -20.32
C ARG A 696 8.97 13.97 -19.89
N ALA A 697 10.27 14.22 -19.91
CA ALA A 697 11.25 13.29 -19.35
C ALA A 697 10.88 12.97 -17.89
N ILE A 698 10.83 11.69 -17.53
CA ILE A 698 10.58 11.23 -16.17
C ILE A 698 11.95 11.13 -15.46
N PRO A 699 12.23 12.02 -14.49
CA PRO A 699 13.45 11.94 -13.72
C PRO A 699 13.44 10.68 -12.84
N LEU A 700 14.57 9.99 -12.77
CA LEU A 700 14.75 8.80 -11.95
C LEU A 700 15.17 9.19 -10.52
N LEU A 701 16.19 10.06 -10.43
CA LEU A 701 16.74 10.55 -9.17
C LEU A 701 16.86 12.08 -9.19
N VAL A 702 16.67 12.71 -8.04
CA VAL A 702 16.95 14.14 -7.81
C VAL A 702 17.81 14.28 -6.56
N GLY A 703 18.92 14.99 -6.67
CA GLY A 703 19.88 15.22 -5.59
C GLY A 703 20.07 16.71 -5.32
N PHE A 704 19.90 17.14 -4.08
CA PHE A 704 20.13 18.52 -3.65
C PHE A 704 21.47 18.65 -2.93
N VAL A 705 22.41 19.43 -3.49
CA VAL A 705 23.75 19.60 -2.92
C VAL A 705 23.73 20.67 -1.84
N LYS A 706 23.95 20.26 -0.58
CA LYS A 706 23.92 21.08 0.64
C LYS A 706 25.21 20.88 1.42
N SER A 707 25.96 21.95 1.70
CA SER A 707 27.18 21.89 2.53
C SER A 707 28.18 20.77 2.17
N GLY A 708 28.32 20.46 0.86
CA GLY A 708 29.20 19.37 0.43
C GLY A 708 28.67 17.97 0.74
N VAL A 709 27.34 17.79 0.80
CA VAL A 709 26.65 16.48 0.79
C VAL A 709 25.49 16.56 -0.20
N ILE A 710 25.15 15.44 -0.85
CA ILE A 710 23.98 15.37 -1.74
C ILE A 710 22.84 14.62 -1.06
N ASP A 711 21.72 15.31 -0.87
CA ASP A 711 20.48 14.77 -0.35
C ASP A 711 19.64 14.20 -1.51
N TRP A 712 19.67 12.88 -1.66
CA TRP A 712 19.09 12.17 -2.83
C TRP A 712 17.67 11.68 -2.57
N TYR A 713 16.85 11.77 -3.62
CA TYR A 713 15.49 11.26 -3.66
C TYR A 713 15.30 10.39 -4.90
N GLU A 714 14.73 9.20 -4.74
CA GLU A 714 14.35 8.32 -5.85
C GLU A 714 12.87 8.43 -6.18
N ASN A 715 12.54 8.38 -7.47
CA ASN A 715 11.17 8.33 -7.93
C ASN A 715 10.59 6.92 -7.72
N ASN A 716 9.50 6.81 -6.97
CA ASN A 716 8.90 5.52 -6.62
C ASN A 716 8.15 4.86 -7.77
N GLY A 717 7.88 5.57 -8.88
CA GLY A 717 7.06 5.07 -9.98
C GLY A 717 5.62 4.74 -9.57
N THR A 718 5.18 5.18 -8.39
CA THR A 718 3.82 4.94 -7.89
C THR A 718 2.88 6.07 -8.30
N GLY A 719 1.65 5.71 -8.68
CA GLY A 719 0.65 6.65 -9.17
C GLY A 719 0.87 7.08 -10.62
N SER A 720 -0.17 7.59 -11.28
CA SER A 720 -0.16 7.92 -12.71
C SER A 720 0.72 9.11 -13.10
N ARG A 721 1.33 9.81 -12.14
CA ARG A 721 2.04 11.09 -12.38
C ARG A 721 3.46 11.17 -11.81
N ASN A 722 4.01 10.11 -11.21
CA ASN A 722 5.39 10.10 -10.67
C ASN A 722 5.68 11.23 -9.64
N LEU A 723 4.72 11.54 -8.78
CA LEU A 723 4.82 12.62 -7.79
C LEU A 723 5.43 12.17 -6.45
N TYR A 724 5.74 10.88 -6.31
CA TYR A 724 6.23 10.28 -5.07
C TYR A 724 7.70 9.93 -5.14
N TRP A 725 8.40 10.43 -4.14
CA TRP A 725 9.84 10.41 -4.03
C TRP A 725 10.24 9.90 -2.65
N THR A 726 11.21 9.00 -2.60
CA THR A 726 11.74 8.44 -1.35
C THR A 726 13.14 8.98 -1.12
N HIS A 727 13.40 9.49 0.08
CA HIS A 727 14.75 9.89 0.49
C HIS A 727 15.69 8.68 0.57
N ILE A 728 16.88 8.79 -0.01
CA ILE A 728 17.90 7.73 -0.08
C ILE A 728 18.97 7.99 0.98
N LYS A 729 18.99 7.16 2.03
CA LYS A 729 19.98 7.27 3.12
C LYS A 729 21.38 6.79 2.72
N GLU A 730 21.47 5.84 1.79
CA GLU A 730 22.69 5.15 1.38
C GLU A 730 23.20 5.67 0.03
N SER A 731 23.68 6.91 -0.01
CA SER A 731 24.08 7.58 -1.27
C SER A 731 25.51 8.13 -1.28
N LYS A 732 26.28 7.92 -0.20
CA LYS A 732 27.65 8.44 -0.03
C LYS A 732 28.64 7.89 -1.06
N ASP A 733 28.33 6.77 -1.68
CA ASP A 733 29.18 6.07 -2.64
C ASP A 733 28.78 6.32 -4.10
N TYR A 734 27.76 7.14 -4.38
CA TYR A 734 27.28 7.40 -5.75
C TYR A 734 28.27 8.19 -6.60
N TYR A 735 29.07 9.04 -5.98
CA TYR A 735 30.16 9.78 -6.60
C TYR A 735 31.44 9.54 -5.81
N ASP A 736 32.57 9.85 -6.43
CA ASP A 736 33.84 10.00 -5.74
C ASP A 736 33.80 11.09 -4.65
N GLN A 737 34.89 11.20 -3.89
CA GLN A 737 35.05 12.18 -2.81
C GLN A 737 33.89 12.13 -1.79
N ASN A 738 33.46 10.94 -1.38
CA ASN A 738 32.34 10.73 -0.45
C ASN A 738 30.99 11.28 -0.96
N GLY A 739 30.74 11.18 -2.26
CA GLY A 739 29.42 11.45 -2.84
C GLY A 739 29.24 12.85 -3.42
N ILE A 740 30.27 13.70 -3.41
CA ILE A 740 30.20 15.08 -3.94
C ILE A 740 31.03 15.37 -5.18
N GLY A 741 31.90 14.45 -5.58
CA GLY A 741 32.72 14.67 -6.75
C GLY A 741 31.93 14.66 -8.07
N GLN A 742 32.67 14.68 -9.18
CA GLN A 742 32.13 14.76 -10.55
C GLN A 742 32.16 13.41 -11.28
N ASN A 743 32.78 12.39 -10.68
CA ASN A 743 32.92 11.07 -11.27
C ASN A 743 31.90 10.12 -10.62
N PRO A 744 30.77 9.83 -11.28
CA PRO A 744 29.80 8.86 -10.77
C PRO A 744 30.42 7.47 -10.70
N ARG A 745 30.02 6.71 -9.68
CA ARG A 745 30.47 5.33 -9.43
C ARG A 745 29.42 4.32 -9.89
N GLN A 746 29.79 3.04 -9.86
CA GLN A 746 28.91 1.95 -10.27
C GLN A 746 27.63 1.89 -9.43
N SER A 747 27.69 2.17 -8.12
CA SER A 747 26.52 2.12 -7.25
C SER A 747 25.42 3.13 -7.60
N LEU A 748 25.77 4.29 -8.17
CA LEU A 748 24.77 5.19 -8.75
C LEU A 748 24.08 4.56 -9.96
N THR A 749 24.83 3.89 -10.82
CA THR A 749 24.30 3.19 -12.00
C THR A 749 23.39 2.05 -11.59
N ASP A 750 23.79 1.28 -10.58
CA ASP A 750 22.98 0.17 -10.05
C ASP A 750 21.65 0.69 -9.47
N LYS A 751 21.69 1.83 -8.77
CA LYS A 751 20.46 2.47 -8.29
C LYS A 751 19.62 3.04 -9.44
N LEU A 752 20.24 3.63 -10.46
CA LEU A 752 19.52 4.13 -11.64
C LEU A 752 18.86 2.99 -12.42
N ASP A 753 19.55 1.88 -12.62
CA ASP A 753 18.99 0.64 -13.18
C ASP A 753 17.79 0.18 -12.35
N GLU A 754 17.88 0.28 -11.01
CA GLU A 754 16.78 -0.05 -10.11
C GLU A 754 15.54 0.78 -10.31
N VAL A 755 15.72 2.09 -10.30
CA VAL A 755 14.60 3.02 -10.49
C VAL A 755 14.07 2.95 -11.93
N ASN A 756 14.94 2.74 -12.93
CA ASN A 756 14.57 2.63 -14.34
C ASN A 756 13.80 1.33 -14.65
N CYS A 757 14.20 0.20 -14.08
CA CYS A 757 13.44 -1.05 -14.14
C CYS A 757 12.06 -0.82 -13.52
N ARG A 758 11.95 -0.12 -12.38
CA ARG A 758 10.65 0.22 -11.77
C ARG A 758 9.77 1.12 -12.65
N ILE A 759 10.32 2.21 -13.20
CA ILE A 759 9.56 3.26 -13.90
C ILE A 759 9.32 2.95 -15.38
N HIS A 760 10.35 2.56 -16.11
CA HIS A 760 10.29 2.37 -17.57
C HIS A 760 10.28 0.91 -18.00
N HIS A 761 10.26 -0.01 -17.03
CA HIS A 761 10.34 -1.45 -17.28
C HIS A 761 11.62 -1.81 -18.06
N ALA A 762 12.67 -1.00 -17.90
CA ALA A 762 13.95 -1.15 -18.56
C ALA A 762 14.77 -2.26 -17.91
N VAL A 763 15.27 -3.20 -18.70
CA VAL A 763 16.02 -4.37 -18.24
C VAL A 763 17.23 -4.64 -19.14
N LYS A 764 18.30 -5.17 -18.56
CA LYS A 764 19.42 -5.76 -19.29
C LYS A 764 19.21 -7.26 -19.36
N ILE A 765 19.24 -7.86 -20.55
CA ILE A 765 19.01 -9.30 -20.73
C ILE A 765 20.32 -10.04 -20.57
N ASN A 766 20.44 -10.81 -19.49
CA ASN A 766 21.60 -11.69 -19.28
C ASN A 766 21.39 -13.04 -19.96
N ILE A 767 22.05 -13.26 -21.08
CA ILE A 767 21.84 -14.41 -21.96
C ILE A 767 22.48 -15.70 -21.44
N SER A 768 23.36 -15.64 -20.44
CA SER A 768 23.92 -16.84 -19.80
C SER A 768 22.92 -17.56 -18.89
N ARG A 769 21.86 -16.87 -18.47
CA ARG A 769 20.84 -17.39 -17.55
C ARG A 769 19.95 -18.37 -18.29
N LYS A 770 19.91 -19.63 -17.82
CA LYS A 770 19.12 -20.73 -18.44
C LYS A 770 17.84 -21.09 -17.66
N ASN A 771 17.75 -20.75 -16.37
CA ASN A 771 16.58 -21.04 -15.52
C ASN A 771 16.62 -20.17 -14.25
N ASP A 772 16.25 -18.89 -14.37
CA ASP A 772 16.42 -17.91 -13.29
C ASP A 772 15.32 -16.83 -13.26
N LEU A 773 15.26 -16.08 -12.17
CA LEU A 773 14.50 -14.83 -12.01
C LEU A 773 15.50 -13.70 -11.77
N TYR A 774 15.47 -12.67 -12.61
CA TYR A 774 16.38 -11.53 -12.46
C TYR A 774 15.78 -10.21 -12.97
N CYS A 775 16.31 -9.08 -12.51
CA CYS A 775 16.32 -7.80 -13.26
C CYS A 775 17.69 -7.17 -12.99
N HIS A 776 17.93 -6.78 -11.74
CA HIS A 776 19.21 -6.38 -11.14
C HIS A 776 19.11 -6.70 -9.64
N GLU A 777 20.22 -6.72 -8.90
CA GLU A 777 20.28 -7.23 -7.51
C GLU A 777 19.24 -6.58 -6.57
N ARG A 778 18.92 -5.30 -6.81
CA ARG A 778 17.98 -4.52 -5.98
C ARG A 778 16.57 -4.39 -6.57
N CYS A 779 16.26 -5.02 -7.72
CA CYS A 779 14.90 -4.99 -8.27
C CYS A 779 13.99 -5.90 -7.48
N ARG A 780 12.94 -5.35 -6.86
CA ARG A 780 11.88 -6.19 -6.30
C ARG A 780 10.51 -5.70 -6.72
N PRO A 781 9.67 -6.55 -7.34
CA PRO A 781 9.96 -7.94 -7.75
C PRO A 781 10.94 -8.02 -8.95
N GLU A 782 11.62 -9.17 -9.12
CA GLU A 782 12.42 -9.45 -10.31
C GLU A 782 11.52 -9.45 -11.55
N ARG A 783 11.94 -8.72 -12.60
CA ARG A 783 11.10 -8.49 -13.78
C ARG A 783 11.22 -9.55 -14.87
N ILE A 784 12.33 -10.27 -14.94
CA ILE A 784 12.58 -11.25 -16.00
C ILE A 784 12.57 -12.65 -15.42
N LYS A 785 11.85 -13.53 -16.10
CA LYS A 785 11.79 -14.96 -15.84
C LYS A 785 12.34 -15.71 -17.04
N VAL A 786 13.31 -16.57 -16.79
CA VAL A 786 13.85 -17.46 -17.82
C VAL A 786 13.21 -18.84 -17.71
N LYS A 787 12.83 -19.40 -18.85
CA LYS A 787 12.38 -20.79 -18.95
C LYS A 787 12.89 -21.41 -20.24
N LYS A 788 13.15 -22.72 -20.24
CA LYS A 788 13.40 -23.47 -21.49
C LYS A 788 12.20 -23.29 -22.43
N SER A 789 12.47 -22.93 -23.68
CA SER A 789 11.43 -22.71 -24.70
C SER A 789 10.75 -24.04 -25.02
N ALA A 790 9.42 -24.03 -25.12
CA ALA A 790 8.62 -25.25 -25.28
C ALA A 790 8.71 -25.84 -26.70
N THR A 791 9.15 -25.04 -27.66
CA THR A 791 9.33 -25.41 -29.06
C THR A 791 10.72 -24.97 -29.49
N SER A 792 11.60 -25.93 -29.76
CA SER A 792 12.82 -25.65 -30.53
C SER A 792 12.37 -25.33 -31.96
N LEU A 793 12.12 -24.06 -32.23
CA LEU A 793 11.83 -23.54 -33.58
C LEU A 793 12.96 -23.88 -34.57
N LEU A 794 14.14 -24.17 -34.03
CA LEU A 794 15.35 -24.48 -34.75
C LEU A 794 15.79 -25.88 -34.33
N ASP A 795 15.81 -26.79 -35.29
CA ASP A 795 16.31 -28.14 -35.08
C ASP A 795 17.80 -28.12 -34.76
N GLY A 796 18.24 -28.92 -33.78
CA GLY A 796 19.60 -28.90 -33.26
C GLY A 796 19.93 -27.78 -32.26
N TYR A 797 18.96 -27.00 -31.79
CA TYR A 797 19.17 -25.93 -30.78
C TYR A 797 18.26 -26.04 -29.56
N ILE A 798 18.75 -25.50 -28.44
CA ILE A 798 18.03 -25.34 -27.19
C ILE A 798 17.76 -23.85 -26.95
N GLY A 799 16.50 -23.44 -27.02
CA GLY A 799 16.07 -22.07 -26.73
C GLY A 799 15.71 -21.84 -25.26
N TYR A 800 16.04 -20.67 -24.73
CA TYR A 800 15.62 -20.17 -23.41
C TYR A 800 14.88 -18.85 -23.55
N ASP A 801 13.61 -18.83 -23.16
CA ASP A 801 12.75 -17.67 -23.20
C ASP A 801 12.96 -16.81 -21.94
N HIS A 802 13.45 -15.58 -22.12
CA HIS A 802 13.42 -14.48 -21.18
C HIS A 802 12.12 -13.71 -21.40
N ILE A 803 11.20 -13.82 -20.45
CA ILE A 803 9.87 -13.19 -20.49
C ILE A 803 9.64 -12.34 -19.26
N SER A 804 8.68 -11.41 -19.33
CA SER A 804 8.25 -10.69 -18.13
C SER A 804 7.74 -11.67 -17.07
N ASN A 805 8.27 -11.56 -15.86
CA ASN A 805 7.74 -12.22 -14.66
C ASN A 805 6.43 -11.57 -14.20
N ILE A 806 6.15 -10.37 -14.70
CA ILE A 806 4.94 -9.63 -14.44
C ILE A 806 3.95 -9.94 -15.57
N TYR A 807 2.90 -10.70 -15.25
CA TYR A 807 1.93 -11.22 -16.22
C TYR A 807 1.39 -10.16 -17.21
N ARG A 808 1.41 -10.46 -18.51
CA ARG A 808 0.95 -9.56 -19.60
C ARG A 808 1.66 -8.20 -19.68
N GLU A 809 2.73 -7.97 -18.93
CA GLU A 809 3.55 -6.78 -19.14
C GLU A 809 4.64 -7.06 -20.18
N THR A 810 4.88 -6.05 -21.00
CA THR A 810 6.09 -5.95 -21.82
C THR A 810 7.22 -5.33 -21.00
N PHE A 811 8.43 -5.47 -21.49
CA PHE A 811 9.61 -4.82 -20.93
C PHE A 811 10.41 -4.12 -22.02
N THR A 812 11.31 -3.24 -21.61
CA THR A 812 12.21 -2.52 -22.51
C THR A 812 13.61 -3.09 -22.37
N VAL A 813 14.19 -3.63 -23.45
CA VAL A 813 15.56 -4.18 -23.44
C VAL A 813 16.56 -3.06 -23.75
N THR A 814 17.45 -2.79 -22.79
CA THR A 814 18.48 -1.74 -22.93
C THR A 814 19.84 -2.29 -23.36
N ALA A 815 20.17 -3.50 -22.90
CA ALA A 815 21.41 -4.18 -23.27
C ALA A 815 21.25 -5.70 -23.24
N ILE A 816 22.14 -6.39 -23.92
CA ILE A 816 22.29 -7.85 -23.89
C ILE A 816 23.68 -8.13 -23.32
N ILE A 817 23.74 -8.88 -22.21
CA ILE A 817 24.97 -9.13 -21.46
C ILE A 817 25.22 -10.64 -21.32
N ASN A 818 26.49 -11.06 -21.31
CA ASN A 818 26.91 -12.43 -21.04
C ASN A 818 27.82 -12.44 -19.79
N ASP A 819 27.32 -12.96 -18.66
CA ASP A 819 28.03 -13.12 -17.37
C ASP A 819 28.89 -11.93 -16.91
N ALA A 820 28.25 -10.77 -16.73
CA ALA A 820 28.77 -9.50 -16.18
C ALA A 820 30.00 -8.88 -16.89
N THR A 821 30.69 -9.64 -17.74
CA THR A 821 32.00 -9.29 -18.30
C THR A 821 31.91 -8.78 -19.73
N ASN A 822 30.85 -9.11 -20.47
CA ASN A 822 30.67 -8.70 -21.86
C ASN A 822 29.26 -8.14 -22.10
N SER A 823 29.14 -6.81 -22.17
CA SER A 823 27.91 -6.13 -22.55
C SER A 823 27.97 -5.72 -24.01
N THR A 824 27.09 -6.28 -24.84
CA THR A 824 26.86 -5.72 -26.19
C THR A 824 25.82 -4.63 -26.06
N ARG A 825 26.26 -3.39 -26.23
CA ARG A 825 25.37 -2.25 -26.24
C ARG A 825 24.55 -2.27 -27.53
N MET A 826 23.24 -2.37 -27.41
CA MET A 826 22.38 -2.27 -28.59
C MET A 826 22.35 -0.81 -29.08
N ASN A 827 22.47 -0.61 -30.39
CA ASN A 827 22.38 0.73 -30.99
C ASN A 827 21.00 1.37 -30.79
N THR A 828 19.96 0.55 -30.62
CA THR A 828 18.59 1.00 -30.40
C THR A 828 17.95 0.23 -29.25
N VAL A 829 17.32 0.95 -28.32
CA VAL A 829 16.50 0.35 -27.26
C VAL A 829 15.28 -0.34 -27.85
N LEU A 830 15.01 -1.58 -27.43
CA LEU A 830 13.87 -2.35 -27.90
C LEU A 830 12.74 -2.24 -26.89
N ARG A 831 11.69 -1.51 -27.26
CA ARG A 831 10.50 -1.31 -26.42
C ARG A 831 9.45 -2.38 -26.66
N ASP A 832 8.53 -2.48 -25.71
CA ASP A 832 7.37 -3.36 -25.80
C ASP A 832 7.74 -4.82 -26.11
N VAL A 833 8.91 -5.24 -25.63
CA VAL A 833 9.40 -6.61 -25.81
C VAL A 833 8.55 -7.52 -24.96
N LYS A 834 7.94 -8.50 -25.61
CA LYS A 834 7.14 -9.54 -24.97
C LYS A 834 8.03 -10.71 -24.55
N ARG A 835 9.04 -11.03 -25.37
CA ARG A 835 9.92 -12.18 -25.18
C ARG A 835 11.26 -12.00 -25.88
N VAL A 836 12.33 -12.46 -25.23
CA VAL A 836 13.64 -12.68 -25.85
C VAL A 836 13.97 -14.17 -25.73
N THR A 837 14.18 -14.90 -26.82
CA THR A 837 14.61 -16.31 -26.80
C THR A 837 16.09 -16.38 -27.18
N VAL A 838 16.92 -16.91 -26.28
CA VAL A 838 18.35 -17.15 -26.53
C VAL A 838 18.54 -18.62 -26.91
N TYR A 839 19.15 -18.89 -28.06
CA TYR A 839 19.38 -20.24 -28.55
C TYR A 839 20.85 -20.65 -28.38
N PHE A 840 21.03 -21.84 -27.83
CA PHE A 840 22.31 -22.53 -27.69
C PHE A 840 22.31 -23.74 -28.61
N GLN A 841 23.48 -24.14 -29.11
CA GLN A 841 23.57 -25.37 -29.88
C GLN A 841 23.34 -26.57 -28.97
N SER A 842 22.72 -27.63 -29.48
CA SER A 842 22.59 -28.88 -28.72
C SER A 842 23.96 -29.54 -28.45
N CYS A 843 24.92 -29.31 -29.35
CA CYS A 843 26.29 -29.79 -29.27
C CYS A 843 27.20 -28.93 -28.39
N ASP A 844 26.90 -27.64 -28.24
CA ASP A 844 27.58 -26.72 -27.29
C ASP A 844 26.53 -25.87 -26.55
N LYS A 845 26.30 -26.26 -25.29
CA LYS A 845 25.23 -25.70 -24.47
C LYS A 845 25.63 -24.41 -23.77
N ASP A 846 26.89 -24.01 -23.81
CA ASP A 846 27.40 -22.87 -23.05
C ASP A 846 27.57 -21.62 -23.89
N ILE A 847 27.59 -21.81 -25.21
CA ILE A 847 27.71 -20.72 -26.17
C ILE A 847 26.33 -20.36 -26.75
N PRO A 848 25.81 -19.15 -26.48
CA PRO A 848 24.63 -18.67 -27.17
C PRO A 848 25.00 -18.33 -28.62
N VAL A 849 24.17 -18.74 -29.58
CA VAL A 849 24.45 -18.63 -31.02
C VAL A 849 23.54 -17.61 -31.70
N THR A 850 22.26 -17.59 -31.34
CA THR A 850 21.30 -16.63 -31.89
C THR A 850 20.29 -16.19 -30.84
N ILE A 851 19.75 -14.98 -30.99
CA ILE A 851 18.75 -14.38 -30.12
C ILE A 851 17.56 -13.94 -30.96
N ARG A 852 16.36 -14.42 -30.61
CA ARG A 852 15.09 -13.96 -31.18
C ARG A 852 14.40 -13.01 -30.23
N ILE A 853 13.95 -11.86 -30.71
CA ILE A 853 13.24 -10.85 -29.93
C ILE A 853 11.85 -10.66 -30.53
N GLU A 854 10.82 -10.97 -29.74
CA GLU A 854 9.39 -10.84 -30.10
C GLU A 854 8.81 -9.61 -29.39
N ASP A 855 8.29 -8.65 -30.15
CA ASP A 855 7.56 -7.50 -29.59
C ASP A 855 6.09 -7.85 -29.25
N SER A 856 5.37 -6.91 -28.64
CA SER A 856 3.96 -7.10 -28.26
C SER A 856 3.01 -7.32 -29.44
N ARG A 857 3.40 -6.88 -30.64
CA ARG A 857 2.66 -7.05 -31.89
C ARG A 857 2.99 -8.37 -32.59
N GLY A 858 3.93 -9.16 -32.04
CA GLY A 858 4.41 -10.39 -32.64
C GLY A 858 5.46 -10.19 -33.73
N THR A 859 6.02 -8.99 -33.86
CA THR A 859 7.13 -8.72 -34.78
C THR A 859 8.39 -9.36 -34.21
N GLU A 860 9.10 -10.12 -35.03
CA GLU A 860 10.33 -10.80 -34.63
C GLU A 860 11.58 -10.09 -35.19
N LYS A 861 12.63 -10.01 -34.38
CA LYS A 861 13.98 -9.63 -34.78
C LYS A 861 14.96 -10.72 -34.37
N TRP A 862 15.94 -11.01 -35.22
CA TRP A 862 16.95 -12.03 -34.97
C TRP A 862 18.34 -11.39 -34.90
N LEU A 863 19.14 -11.85 -33.94
CA LEU A 863 20.53 -11.44 -33.75
C LEU A 863 21.41 -12.69 -33.74
N ASN A 864 22.41 -12.74 -34.62
CA ASN A 864 23.40 -13.82 -34.62
C ASN A 864 24.70 -13.37 -33.97
N ARG A 865 25.37 -14.30 -33.28
CA ARG A 865 26.69 -14.05 -32.71
C ARG A 865 27.71 -13.92 -33.83
N THR A 866 28.53 -12.88 -33.80
CA THR A 866 29.60 -12.66 -34.77
C THR A 866 30.74 -13.67 -34.58
N VAL A 867 31.37 -14.11 -35.68
CA VAL A 867 32.47 -15.10 -35.66
C VAL A 867 33.71 -14.58 -34.91
N GLU A 868 33.98 -13.27 -34.97
CA GLU A 868 35.20 -12.65 -34.45
C GLU A 868 35.12 -12.17 -32.99
N GLY A 869 34.02 -12.40 -32.28
CA GLY A 869 33.92 -11.96 -30.88
C GLY A 869 32.50 -11.96 -30.32
N ASN A 870 32.37 -11.56 -29.05
CA ASN A 870 31.13 -11.52 -28.27
C ASN A 870 30.04 -10.54 -28.80
N GLY A 871 30.15 -10.08 -30.05
CA GLY A 871 29.21 -9.17 -30.71
C GLY A 871 27.98 -9.89 -31.28
N TRP A 872 26.97 -9.09 -31.62
CA TRP A 872 25.69 -9.52 -32.16
C TRP A 872 25.30 -8.67 -33.36
N GLU A 873 24.92 -9.30 -34.47
CA GLU A 873 24.48 -8.64 -35.69
C GLU A 873 23.05 -9.03 -36.08
N LEU A 874 22.32 -8.10 -36.69
CA LEU A 874 20.99 -8.40 -37.23
C LEU A 874 21.11 -9.45 -38.33
N SER A 875 20.27 -10.49 -38.26
CA SER A 875 20.28 -11.59 -39.21
C SER A 875 18.86 -12.02 -39.56
N ASN A 876 18.72 -12.81 -40.63
CA ASN A 876 17.48 -13.50 -40.94
C ASN A 876 17.47 -14.87 -40.24
N GLN A 877 16.28 -15.38 -39.97
CA GLN A 877 16.10 -16.71 -39.36
C GLN A 877 16.80 -17.83 -40.16
N ASN A 878 17.01 -17.66 -41.47
CA ASN A 878 17.57 -18.70 -42.33
C ASN A 878 19.11 -18.81 -42.26
N ASP A 879 19.81 -17.83 -41.68
CA ASP A 879 21.29 -17.74 -41.73
C ASP A 879 21.96 -18.42 -40.52
N LEU A 880 21.33 -19.47 -39.98
CA LEU A 880 21.77 -20.08 -38.74
C LEU A 880 22.89 -21.12 -38.97
N PRO A 881 24.01 -21.03 -38.22
CA PRO A 881 25.14 -21.93 -38.40
C PRO A 881 24.78 -23.34 -37.92
N ARG A 882 24.49 -24.25 -38.86
CA ARG A 882 24.22 -25.67 -38.58
C ARG A 882 25.37 -26.27 -37.78
N CYS A 883 25.06 -27.11 -36.78
CA CYS A 883 26.09 -27.87 -36.06
C CYS A 883 26.77 -28.81 -37.07
N GLN A 884 27.91 -28.37 -37.62
CA GLN A 884 28.78 -29.26 -38.37
C GLN A 884 29.47 -30.13 -37.34
N THR A 885 28.99 -31.37 -37.21
CA THR A 885 29.76 -32.42 -36.55
C THR A 885 31.06 -32.56 -37.32
N THR A 886 32.14 -31.95 -36.83
CA THR A 886 33.47 -32.13 -37.41
C THR A 886 33.90 -33.57 -37.14
N SER A 887 33.50 -34.49 -38.03
CA SER A 887 34.11 -35.80 -38.18
C SER A 887 35.43 -35.63 -38.95
N GLY A 888 36.42 -34.99 -38.31
CA GLY A 888 37.78 -34.83 -38.84
C GLY A 888 38.81 -34.96 -37.71
N PRO A 889 39.93 -35.69 -37.93
CA PRO A 889 40.86 -36.05 -36.86
C PRO A 889 41.59 -34.81 -36.32
N SER A 890 41.66 -34.75 -34.99
CA SER A 890 42.30 -33.71 -34.20
C SER A 890 43.73 -33.42 -34.70
N SER A 891 43.92 -32.23 -35.28
CA SER A 891 45.24 -31.65 -35.52
C SER A 891 45.62 -30.83 -34.29
N THR A 892 46.50 -31.40 -33.48
CA THR A 892 47.19 -30.74 -32.36
C THR A 892 47.92 -29.47 -32.84
N LYS A 893 47.46 -28.30 -32.39
CA LYS A 893 48.29 -27.09 -32.35
C LYS A 893 48.63 -26.77 -30.90
N ASN A 894 49.91 -26.96 -30.59
CA ASN A 894 50.56 -26.52 -29.37
C ASN A 894 50.41 -25.01 -29.20
N LEU A 895 49.76 -24.59 -28.12
CA LEU A 895 49.92 -23.27 -27.54
C LEU A 895 50.67 -23.43 -26.21
N SER A 896 51.92 -23.01 -26.22
CA SER A 896 52.78 -22.88 -25.05
C SER A 896 52.26 -21.75 -24.15
N VAL A 897 51.85 -22.08 -22.92
CA VAL A 897 51.62 -21.13 -21.83
C VAL A 897 52.48 -21.57 -20.66
N SER A 898 53.25 -20.62 -20.12
CA SER A 898 54.21 -20.80 -19.04
C SER A 898 53.50 -21.12 -17.72
N SER A 899 54.00 -22.15 -17.05
CA SER A 899 53.68 -22.54 -15.68
C SER A 899 54.18 -21.52 -14.66
N GLY A 900 53.25 -21.01 -13.84
CA GLY A 900 53.54 -20.46 -12.51
C GLY A 900 52.87 -21.37 -11.48
N ASP A 901 53.68 -22.09 -10.71
CA ASP A 901 53.29 -23.00 -9.64
C ASP A 901 52.56 -22.28 -8.49
N SER A 902 51.48 -22.89 -8.01
CA SER A 902 51.07 -22.82 -6.60
C SER A 902 50.11 -23.96 -6.30
N SER A 903 50.66 -24.98 -5.66
CA SER A 903 49.99 -26.13 -5.06
C SER A 903 48.94 -25.77 -4.00
N SER A 904 47.79 -26.44 -4.01
CA SER A 904 47.15 -26.91 -2.79
C SER A 904 46.19 -28.06 -3.10
N GLU A 905 46.44 -29.17 -2.42
CA GLU A 905 45.75 -30.45 -2.44
C GLU A 905 44.28 -30.34 -2.01
N SER A 906 43.39 -31.15 -2.62
CA SER A 906 42.29 -31.80 -1.90
C SER A 906 41.65 -32.90 -2.76
N GLU A 907 41.99 -34.13 -2.41
CA GLU A 907 41.19 -35.35 -2.26
C GLU A 907 40.05 -35.71 -3.24
N ASP A 908 40.18 -36.94 -3.72
CA ASP A 908 39.25 -37.76 -4.49
C ASP A 908 37.84 -37.88 -3.88
N SER A 909 36.81 -37.88 -4.73
CA SER A 909 35.85 -38.98 -4.72
C SER A 909 35.12 -39.11 -6.05
N ASP A 910 35.31 -40.29 -6.59
CA ASP A 910 34.70 -40.93 -7.75
C ASP A 910 33.17 -41.03 -7.63
N THR A 911 32.45 -40.89 -8.74
CA THR A 911 31.28 -41.71 -9.08
C THR A 911 30.81 -41.38 -10.51
N GLY A 912 31.25 -42.22 -11.44
CA GLY A 912 30.73 -42.27 -12.80
C GLY A 912 29.24 -42.58 -12.87
N GLY A 913 28.53 -41.86 -13.75
CA GLY A 913 27.14 -42.11 -14.11
C GLY A 913 26.97 -42.10 -15.63
N LYS A 914 26.97 -43.30 -16.22
CA LYS A 914 26.64 -43.60 -17.62
C LYS A 914 25.32 -42.93 -18.05
N ILE A 915 25.36 -42.14 -19.14
CA ILE A 915 24.16 -41.73 -19.86
C ILE A 915 23.96 -42.71 -21.02
N THR A 916 22.87 -43.47 -21.00
CA THR A 916 22.41 -44.27 -22.15
C THR A 916 21.45 -43.44 -22.99
N ASP A 917 21.81 -43.24 -24.25
CA ASP A 917 20.95 -42.71 -25.32
C ASP A 917 19.75 -43.64 -25.56
N ILE A 918 18.56 -43.04 -25.78
CA ILE A 918 17.42 -43.72 -26.40
C ILE A 918 16.92 -42.84 -27.55
N ASN A 919 17.10 -43.35 -28.77
CA ASN A 919 16.47 -42.91 -30.00
C ASN A 919 14.96 -43.14 -29.95
N GLN A 920 14.16 -42.12 -30.28
CA GLN A 920 12.78 -42.32 -30.74
C GLN A 920 12.31 -41.15 -31.62
N GLU A 921 12.85 -41.07 -32.84
CA GLU A 921 12.15 -40.46 -33.97
C GLU A 921 11.18 -41.50 -34.55
N GLU A 922 9.88 -41.21 -34.53
CA GLU A 922 8.83 -41.69 -35.46
C GLU A 922 7.44 -41.49 -34.81
N SER A 923 6.99 -40.23 -34.63
CA SER A 923 5.57 -39.98 -34.30
C SER A 923 5.09 -38.53 -34.52
N TYR A 924 5.65 -37.81 -35.50
CA TYR A 924 5.20 -36.43 -35.80
C TYR A 924 4.73 -36.21 -37.25
N SER A 925 4.94 -37.17 -38.16
CA SER A 925 4.51 -37.07 -39.56
C SER A 925 2.98 -37.26 -39.76
N LYS A 926 2.29 -37.97 -38.85
CA LYS A 926 0.86 -38.33 -39.00
C LYS A 926 -0.15 -37.26 -38.54
N MET A 927 0.30 -36.18 -37.92
CA MET A 927 -0.58 -35.14 -37.38
C MET A 927 -0.79 -33.95 -38.35
N LEU A 928 0.14 -33.75 -39.29
CA LEU A 928 0.09 -32.65 -40.26
C LEU A 928 -0.84 -32.94 -41.46
N THR A 929 -1.20 -34.20 -41.71
CA THR A 929 -2.12 -34.58 -42.81
C THR A 929 -3.61 -34.35 -42.49
N ASN A 930 -3.97 -34.14 -41.21
CA ASN A 930 -5.37 -33.98 -40.78
C ASN A 930 -5.81 -32.52 -40.55
N LEU A 931 -4.88 -31.55 -40.60
CA LEU A 931 -5.19 -30.12 -40.48
C LEU A 931 -5.38 -29.41 -41.84
N ALA A 932 -5.14 -30.10 -42.96
CA ALA A 932 -5.36 -29.58 -44.31
C ALA A 932 -6.78 -29.83 -44.86
N LYS A 933 -7.75 -30.30 -44.04
CA LYS A 933 -9.10 -30.71 -44.52
C LYS A 933 -10.28 -29.86 -44.04
N PHE A 934 -10.08 -28.76 -43.31
CA PHE A 934 -11.15 -27.81 -43.00
C PHE A 934 -10.66 -26.37 -43.10
N GLY A 935 -10.38 -25.95 -44.33
CA GLY A 935 -10.28 -24.54 -44.70
C GLY A 935 -11.56 -24.13 -45.42
N VAL A 936 -12.39 -23.31 -44.77
CA VAL A 936 -13.29 -22.39 -45.47
C VAL A 936 -13.17 -21.01 -44.81
N SER A 937 -12.87 -20.06 -45.68
CA SER A 937 -12.59 -18.65 -45.45
C SER A 937 -13.79 -17.90 -44.86
N MET A 938 -13.54 -17.07 -43.84
CA MET A 938 -14.42 -15.96 -43.44
C MET A 938 -13.63 -14.64 -43.48
N SER A 939 -13.30 -14.18 -44.69
CA SER A 939 -12.75 -12.84 -44.89
C SER A 939 -13.54 -11.98 -45.88
N THR A 940 -14.81 -12.31 -46.16
CA THR A 940 -15.62 -11.55 -47.14
C THR A 940 -17.09 -11.42 -46.73
N ALA A 941 -17.35 -10.93 -45.51
CA ALA A 941 -18.71 -10.59 -45.04
C ALA A 941 -18.71 -9.52 -43.93
N ALA A 942 -17.86 -8.49 -44.04
CA ALA A 942 -17.73 -7.46 -43.00
C ALA A 942 -17.81 -6.00 -43.52
N GLU A 943 -18.32 -5.76 -44.73
CA GLU A 943 -18.46 -4.39 -45.28
C GLU A 943 -19.88 -3.98 -45.72
N GLU A 944 -20.94 -4.75 -45.42
CA GLU A 944 -22.29 -4.43 -45.94
C GLU A 944 -23.45 -4.45 -44.92
N LEU A 945 -23.20 -4.14 -43.64
CA LEU A 945 -24.27 -3.81 -42.68
C LEU A 945 -23.73 -2.77 -41.69
N GLY A 946 -24.04 -1.47 -41.72
CA GLY A 946 -25.23 -0.80 -42.20
C GLY A 946 -25.77 0.06 -41.05
N THR A 947 -25.30 1.32 -40.99
CA THR A 947 -25.59 2.41 -40.04
C THR A 947 -27.09 2.81 -39.91
N ASN A 948 -28.00 2.08 -40.54
CA ASN A 948 -29.43 2.40 -40.60
C ASN A 948 -30.30 1.73 -39.53
N ALA A 949 -29.78 0.74 -38.80
CA ALA A 949 -30.51 0.10 -37.69
C ALA A 949 -30.55 0.94 -36.41
N ILE A 950 -29.56 1.82 -36.20
CA ILE A 950 -29.40 2.59 -34.96
C ILE A 950 -30.31 3.84 -34.96
N LYS A 951 -30.58 4.43 -36.13
CA LYS A 951 -31.46 5.61 -36.25
C LYS A 951 -32.94 5.27 -35.98
N GLY A 952 -33.40 4.09 -36.42
CA GLY A 952 -34.79 3.64 -36.21
C GLY A 952 -35.15 3.29 -34.76
N ILE A 953 -34.15 2.97 -33.92
CA ILE A 953 -34.35 2.69 -32.49
C ILE A 953 -34.39 3.99 -31.67
N ILE A 954 -33.63 5.01 -32.08
CA ILE A 954 -33.63 6.31 -31.40
C ILE A 954 -34.97 7.03 -31.61
N ASP A 955 -35.53 6.99 -32.82
CA ASP A 955 -36.77 7.73 -33.13
C ASP A 955 -38.05 7.08 -32.56
N LYS A 956 -38.07 5.75 -32.36
CA LYS A 956 -39.26 5.04 -31.85
C LYS A 956 -39.36 4.95 -30.32
N THR A 957 -38.26 5.15 -29.59
CA THR A 957 -38.22 4.84 -28.15
C THR A 957 -38.08 6.07 -27.25
N LEU A 958 -37.53 7.18 -27.77
CA LEU A 958 -37.23 8.37 -26.97
C LEU A 958 -38.23 9.52 -27.12
N SER A 959 -39.06 9.53 -28.17
CA SER A 959 -40.01 10.63 -28.41
C SER A 959 -41.22 10.66 -27.45
N PRO A 960 -41.83 9.54 -27.02
CA PRO A 960 -42.98 9.60 -26.11
C PRO A 960 -42.62 9.99 -24.67
N THR A 961 -41.37 9.77 -24.26
CA THR A 961 -40.91 9.99 -22.88
C THR A 961 -40.57 11.46 -22.61
N ILE A 962 -40.22 12.22 -23.65
CA ILE A 962 -39.91 13.66 -23.53
C ILE A 962 -41.20 14.49 -23.39
N GLN A 963 -42.29 14.09 -24.03
CA GLN A 963 -43.60 14.76 -23.91
C GLN A 963 -44.29 14.56 -22.55
N LEU A 964 -43.94 13.53 -21.79
CA LEU A 964 -44.50 13.32 -20.45
C LEU A 964 -43.78 14.15 -19.37
N VAL A 965 -42.53 14.55 -19.61
CA VAL A 965 -41.72 15.33 -18.66
C VAL A 965 -41.98 16.83 -18.78
N GLU A 966 -42.37 17.33 -19.96
CA GLU A 966 -42.75 18.73 -20.14
C GLU A 966 -44.13 19.05 -19.52
N ASN A 967 -45.07 18.11 -19.52
CA ASN A 967 -46.41 18.32 -18.95
C ASN A 967 -46.47 18.24 -17.41
N VAL A 968 -45.44 17.73 -16.74
CA VAL A 968 -45.38 17.63 -15.27
C VAL A 968 -44.65 18.84 -14.64
N LEU A 969 -43.94 19.64 -15.45
CA LEU A 969 -43.14 20.75 -14.96
C LEU A 969 -43.88 22.11 -14.92
N GLU A 970 -45.07 22.22 -15.52
CA GLU A 970 -45.89 23.45 -15.47
C GLU A 970 -46.84 23.52 -14.26
N ASP A 971 -47.09 22.42 -13.55
CA ASP A 971 -48.07 22.37 -12.44
C ASP A 971 -47.49 22.68 -11.04
N VAL A 972 -46.20 23.02 -10.94
CA VAL A 972 -45.50 23.18 -9.64
C VAL A 972 -45.13 24.63 -9.30
N LEU A 973 -45.45 25.62 -10.15
CA LEU A 973 -45.05 27.00 -9.91
C LEU A 973 -46.23 27.99 -9.93
N THR A 974 -47.00 28.01 -8.84
CA THR A 974 -47.77 29.21 -8.43
C THR A 974 -47.58 29.50 -6.94
N PRO A 975 -47.33 30.77 -6.55
CA PRO A 975 -47.11 31.14 -5.16
C PRO A 975 -48.44 31.41 -4.45
N VAL A 976 -48.65 30.81 -3.28
CA VAL A 976 -49.79 31.13 -2.42
C VAL A 976 -49.32 31.98 -1.23
N VAL A 977 -49.94 33.15 -1.14
CA VAL A 977 -49.80 34.20 -0.14
C VAL A 977 -50.69 33.90 1.08
N THR A 978 -50.19 34.18 2.29
CA THR A 978 -50.86 34.13 3.61
C THR A 978 -52.03 35.14 3.73
N PRO A 979 -53.05 35.03 4.64
CA PRO A 979 -52.87 35.23 6.10
C PRO A 979 -53.92 34.57 7.07
N GLN A 980 -53.74 34.85 8.39
CA GLN A 980 -54.62 34.72 9.59
C GLN A 980 -54.57 33.38 10.37
N GLN A 981 -54.12 33.29 11.63
CA GLN A 981 -54.49 33.92 12.93
C GLN A 981 -55.69 33.24 13.62
N LEU A 982 -55.47 32.46 14.70
CA LEU A 982 -56.14 32.62 16.02
C LEU A 982 -55.69 31.59 17.09
N ASP A 983 -55.85 32.01 18.34
CA ASP A 983 -55.59 31.43 19.67
C ASP A 983 -55.93 29.94 19.92
N SER A 984 -55.20 29.30 20.85
CA SER A 984 -55.70 29.00 22.23
C SER A 984 -54.84 27.95 22.98
N SER A 985 -54.55 28.26 24.25
CA SER A 985 -54.15 27.35 25.34
C SER A 985 -55.33 27.20 26.32
N PRO A 986 -55.26 26.42 27.43
CA PRO A 986 -54.86 25.03 27.66
C PRO A 986 -56.07 24.24 28.28
N PRO A 987 -55.88 23.01 28.82
CA PRO A 987 -55.95 22.93 30.29
C PRO A 987 -55.11 21.81 30.95
N ALA A 988 -54.92 22.00 32.27
CA ALA A 988 -54.37 21.06 33.24
C ALA A 988 -55.42 20.07 33.76
N THR A 989 -55.03 18.86 34.22
CA THR A 989 -55.62 18.21 35.41
C THR A 989 -54.71 17.14 36.00
N THR A 990 -54.91 16.94 37.30
CA THR A 990 -54.14 16.29 38.36
C THR A 990 -54.64 14.87 38.69
N SER A 991 -53.79 14.10 39.39
CA SER A 991 -54.09 13.22 40.55
C SER A 991 -53.93 11.67 40.47
N SER A 992 -53.03 11.18 41.36
CA SER A 992 -53.21 10.17 42.43
C SER A 992 -53.44 8.66 42.14
N ALA A 993 -52.65 7.82 42.85
CA ALA A 993 -53.02 6.63 43.68
C ALA A 993 -51.92 5.53 43.59
N THR A 994 -51.08 5.33 44.61
CA THR A 994 -51.15 4.34 45.72
C THR A 994 -51.12 2.85 45.31
N GLY A 995 -50.19 2.09 45.90
CA GLY A 995 -50.16 0.63 45.86
C GLY A 995 -48.98 0.06 46.65
N ASP A 996 -49.18 -0.13 47.96
CA ASP A 996 -48.39 -0.98 48.86
C ASP A 996 -48.33 -2.42 48.35
N TYR A 997 -47.22 -3.13 48.60
CA TYR A 997 -47.21 -4.54 49.05
C TYR A 997 -45.81 -4.92 49.57
N ASP A 998 -45.76 -5.14 50.89
CA ASP A 998 -44.77 -5.96 51.59
C ASP A 998 -45.21 -7.44 51.48
N PRO A 999 -44.29 -8.43 51.59
CA PRO A 999 -44.09 -9.01 52.91
C PRO A 999 -42.65 -9.45 53.26
N ALA A 1000 -42.43 -9.45 54.57
CA ALA A 1000 -41.30 -9.96 55.34
C ALA A 1000 -40.96 -11.46 55.12
N SER A 1001 -39.70 -11.84 55.41
CA SER A 1001 -39.37 -12.72 56.56
C SER A 1001 -37.86 -13.06 56.66
N SER A 1002 -37.27 -12.63 57.78
CA SER A 1002 -36.31 -13.32 58.68
C SER A 1002 -35.16 -14.20 58.16
N GLY A 1003 -33.96 -13.93 58.67
CA GLY A 1003 -32.87 -14.90 58.79
C GLY A 1003 -31.58 -14.31 59.38
N ASP A 1004 -31.49 -14.23 60.71
CA ASP A 1004 -30.29 -13.91 61.49
C ASP A 1004 -29.15 -14.94 61.32
N ALA A 1005 -27.89 -14.49 61.30
CA ALA A 1005 -26.74 -15.15 61.95
C ALA A 1005 -25.44 -14.28 61.91
N GLN A 1006 -25.15 -13.68 63.06
CA GLN A 1006 -23.86 -13.45 63.77
C GLN A 1006 -22.48 -13.36 63.05
N GLN A 1007 -21.78 -12.25 63.41
CA GLN A 1007 -20.39 -12.11 63.94
C GLN A 1007 -19.19 -12.69 63.14
N ASP A 1008 -18.00 -12.06 63.00
CA ASP A 1008 -17.26 -11.07 63.80
C ASP A 1008 -16.14 -10.39 62.96
N SER A 1009 -15.79 -9.15 63.36
CA SER A 1009 -14.46 -8.51 63.43
C SER A 1009 -13.37 -8.74 62.35
N ALA A 1010 -12.91 -7.65 61.71
CA ALA A 1010 -11.55 -7.10 61.89
C ALA A 1010 -11.30 -5.85 61.02
N THR A 1011 -11.03 -4.75 61.71
CA THR A 1011 -10.58 -3.45 61.18
C THR A 1011 -9.14 -3.54 60.66
N SER A 1012 -8.89 -3.12 59.42
CA SER A 1012 -7.57 -2.62 59.02
C SER A 1012 -7.68 -1.55 57.92
N THR A 1013 -7.20 -0.36 58.24
CA THR A 1013 -6.98 0.78 57.34
C THR A 1013 -5.66 0.62 56.59
N PRO A 1014 -5.58 0.95 55.28
CA PRO A 1014 -4.32 1.22 54.62
C PRO A 1014 -4.10 2.73 54.43
N VAL A 1015 -2.86 3.10 54.74
CA VAL A 1015 -2.27 4.43 54.81
C VAL A 1015 -2.01 5.03 53.42
N THR A 1016 -2.34 6.32 53.27
CA THR A 1016 -1.99 7.17 52.12
C THR A 1016 -0.57 7.72 52.26
N PRO A 1017 0.32 7.62 51.25
CA PRO A 1017 1.64 8.25 51.30
C PRO A 1017 1.61 9.70 50.77
N THR A 1018 2.08 10.61 51.62
CA THR A 1018 2.37 12.03 51.35
C THR A 1018 3.73 12.18 50.63
N PRO A 1019 3.88 13.04 49.59
CA PRO A 1019 5.17 13.30 48.97
C PRO A 1019 5.95 14.39 49.72
N THR A 1020 7.23 14.10 49.98
CA THR A 1020 8.21 14.95 50.66
C THR A 1020 8.79 16.01 49.72
N GLU A 1021 8.71 17.26 50.14
CA GLU A 1021 9.32 18.45 49.55
C GLU A 1021 10.76 18.62 50.10
N ALA A 1022 11.77 18.73 49.22
CA ALA A 1022 13.16 18.98 49.62
C ALA A 1022 13.57 20.42 49.22
N LYS A 1023 13.76 21.24 50.25
CA LYS A 1023 14.33 22.61 50.18
C LYS A 1023 15.81 22.56 49.80
N ALA A 1024 16.22 23.46 48.91
CA ALA A 1024 17.60 23.84 48.69
C ALA A 1024 17.94 25.08 49.55
N ALA A 1025 19.06 25.02 50.28
CA ALA A 1025 19.68 26.16 50.93
C ALA A 1025 21.07 26.42 50.32
N ALA A 1026 21.38 27.71 50.20
CA ALA A 1026 22.52 28.28 49.49
C ALA A 1026 23.86 28.12 50.22
N VAL A 1027 24.96 28.13 49.45
CA VAL A 1027 26.28 28.58 49.91
C VAL A 1027 26.89 29.50 48.84
N THR A 1028 27.32 30.65 49.32
CA THR A 1028 27.99 31.78 48.68
C THR A 1028 29.46 31.52 48.35
N GLY A 1029 29.99 32.16 47.28
CA GLY A 1029 31.28 32.85 47.37
C GLY A 1029 32.32 32.69 46.24
N ILE A 1030 32.48 33.79 45.48
CA ILE A 1030 33.73 34.42 44.96
C ILE A 1030 34.56 33.68 43.89
N GLY A 1031 34.82 34.37 42.76
CA GLY A 1031 36.01 34.11 41.91
C GLY A 1031 35.85 34.52 40.45
N GLU A 1032 36.59 35.55 40.04
CA GLU A 1032 36.64 36.16 38.71
C GLU A 1032 37.25 35.27 37.60
N GLY A 1033 36.96 35.59 36.32
CA GLY A 1033 37.97 35.52 35.25
C GLY A 1033 37.77 34.52 34.09
N LEU A 1034 37.54 35.10 32.89
CA LEU A 1034 38.11 34.73 31.58
C LEU A 1034 37.74 33.40 30.87
N ALA A 1035 37.02 33.57 29.75
CA ALA A 1035 37.33 33.13 28.37
C ALA A 1035 37.38 31.63 27.97
N THR A 1036 36.79 31.41 26.78
CA THR A 1036 36.89 30.28 25.82
C THR A 1036 36.04 29.02 26.08
N GLY A 1037 34.96 28.89 25.29
CA GLY A 1037 34.14 27.69 25.18
C GLY A 1037 34.52 26.84 23.96
N LEU A 1038 34.97 25.62 24.21
CA LEU A 1038 35.02 24.50 23.27
C LEU A 1038 34.40 23.29 23.96
N GLY A 1039 33.60 22.52 23.22
CA GLY A 1039 33.13 21.18 23.57
C GLY A 1039 31.70 20.92 23.11
N SER A 1040 31.26 19.74 22.68
CA SER A 1040 31.90 18.46 22.41
C SER A 1040 30.82 17.62 21.71
N TRP A 1041 31.05 17.10 20.51
CA TRP A 1041 30.22 16.03 19.91
C TRP A 1041 31.12 15.02 19.19
N ALA A 1042 31.41 13.92 19.87
CA ALA A 1042 31.83 12.63 19.32
C ALA A 1042 31.36 11.60 20.36
N ILE A 1043 30.49 10.65 20.00
CA ILE A 1043 30.84 9.25 19.74
C ILE A 1043 29.55 8.59 19.24
N PHE A 1044 29.58 7.88 18.11
CA PHE A 1044 28.96 6.56 17.87
C PHE A 1044 29.22 6.16 16.41
N GLY A 1045 30.21 5.29 16.21
CA GLY A 1045 30.48 4.59 14.96
C GLY A 1045 30.95 3.17 15.30
N GLY A 1046 30.32 2.16 14.71
CA GLY A 1046 30.69 0.77 14.89
C GLY A 1046 29.93 -0.12 13.91
N SER A 1047 30.63 -0.57 12.88
CA SER A 1047 30.15 -1.45 11.80
C SER A 1047 30.54 -2.89 12.08
N THR A 1048 29.69 -3.88 11.74
CA THR A 1048 30.13 -5.26 11.50
C THR A 1048 29.42 -5.84 10.28
N SER A 1049 30.21 -6.45 9.40
CA SER A 1049 29.79 -7.07 8.13
C SER A 1049 29.82 -8.59 8.28
N GLY A 1050 28.82 -9.29 7.74
CA GLY A 1050 28.78 -10.76 7.68
C GLY A 1050 28.19 -11.24 6.36
N THR A 1051 28.98 -11.99 5.60
CA THR A 1051 28.65 -12.65 4.32
C THR A 1051 27.97 -14.01 4.55
N LEU A 1052 27.01 -14.43 3.70
CA LEU A 1052 26.81 -15.84 3.29
C LEU A 1052 25.73 -16.03 2.19
N ALA A 1053 26.01 -16.96 1.29
CA ALA A 1053 25.29 -17.33 0.08
C ALA A 1053 24.24 -18.44 0.29
N GLY A 1054 23.28 -18.58 -0.63
CA GLY A 1054 22.39 -19.77 -0.69
C GLY A 1054 21.17 -19.61 -1.60
N ALA A 1055 21.10 -20.42 -2.66
CA ALA A 1055 20.17 -20.31 -3.79
C ALA A 1055 18.87 -21.12 -3.66
N GLY A 1056 17.83 -20.69 -4.41
CA GLY A 1056 17.00 -21.61 -5.22
C GLY A 1056 15.51 -21.78 -4.86
N GLY A 1057 14.59 -21.16 -5.65
CA GLY A 1057 13.42 -21.86 -6.25
C GLY A 1057 11.98 -21.26 -6.16
N LEU A 1058 11.54 -20.31 -7.00
CA LEU A 1058 10.11 -19.98 -7.09
C LEU A 1058 9.60 -19.71 -8.51
N THR A 1059 9.01 -20.73 -9.11
CA THR A 1059 8.30 -20.64 -10.41
C THR A 1059 6.78 -20.39 -10.27
N GLY A 1060 6.24 -20.17 -9.05
CA GLY A 1060 4.80 -20.25 -8.77
C GLY A 1060 3.95 -18.97 -8.69
N PHE A 1061 4.50 -17.75 -8.49
CA PHE A 1061 3.68 -16.60 -8.03
C PHE A 1061 3.42 -15.46 -9.04
N GLY A 1062 4.13 -15.36 -10.17
CA GLY A 1062 3.94 -14.27 -11.13
C GLY A 1062 2.60 -14.27 -11.88
N LEU A 1063 1.93 -15.43 -12.00
CA LEU A 1063 0.73 -15.62 -12.84
C LEU A 1063 -0.59 -15.16 -12.21
N TRP A 1064 -0.67 -14.90 -10.90
CA TRP A 1064 -1.95 -14.68 -10.21
C TRP A 1064 -2.26 -13.22 -9.83
N LYS A 1065 -1.23 -12.38 -9.61
CA LYS A 1065 -1.39 -10.98 -9.13
C LYS A 1065 -1.97 -10.02 -10.18
N LEU A 1066 -2.08 -10.45 -11.43
CA LEU A 1066 -2.41 -9.57 -12.56
C LEU A 1066 -3.72 -9.92 -13.28
N TYR A 1067 -4.26 -11.12 -13.05
CA TYR A 1067 -5.62 -11.46 -13.50
C TYR A 1067 -6.70 -10.61 -12.80
N ASN A 1068 -6.45 -10.11 -11.58
CA ASN A 1068 -7.45 -9.39 -10.78
C ASN A 1068 -7.39 -7.86 -10.88
N ARG A 1069 -6.48 -7.27 -11.67
CA ARG A 1069 -6.38 -5.80 -11.85
C ARG A 1069 -7.37 -5.20 -12.87
N TYR A 1070 -8.14 -6.02 -13.59
CA TYR A 1070 -8.95 -5.57 -14.75
C TYR A 1070 -10.47 -5.74 -14.63
N LYS A 1071 -11.03 -6.06 -13.45
CA LYS A 1071 -12.49 -6.00 -13.24
C LYS A 1071 -12.92 -4.65 -12.67
N GLY A 1072 -12.91 -3.64 -13.53
CA GLY A 1072 -13.58 -2.37 -13.31
C GLY A 1072 -14.28 -1.97 -14.60
N ASP A 1073 -15.61 -1.91 -14.55
CA ASP A 1073 -16.49 -1.57 -15.66
C ASP A 1073 -16.12 -0.19 -16.26
N PRO A 1074 -15.97 -0.01 -17.60
CA PRO A 1074 -15.49 1.24 -18.19
C PRO A 1074 -16.34 2.49 -17.90
N TRP A 1075 -17.61 2.31 -17.51
CA TRP A 1075 -18.58 3.40 -17.34
C TRP A 1075 -18.35 4.30 -16.12
N VAL A 1076 -17.50 3.89 -15.16
CA VAL A 1076 -17.26 4.66 -13.91
C VAL A 1076 -16.18 5.75 -14.07
N ARG A 1077 -15.58 5.93 -15.26
CA ARG A 1077 -14.46 6.86 -15.45
C ARG A 1077 -14.84 8.29 -15.86
N HIS A 1078 -16.11 8.56 -16.14
CA HIS A 1078 -16.60 9.90 -16.49
C HIS A 1078 -17.65 10.28 -15.44
N GLY A 1079 -17.39 11.31 -14.63
CA GLY A 1079 -18.17 11.66 -13.44
C GLY A 1079 -19.61 12.10 -13.72
N TYR A 1080 -20.50 11.15 -14.00
CA TYR A 1080 -21.93 11.37 -14.08
C TYR A 1080 -22.61 11.18 -12.72
N PRO A 1081 -23.60 12.00 -12.36
CA PRO A 1081 -24.37 11.85 -11.14
C PRO A 1081 -25.20 10.54 -11.14
N MET A 1082 -25.22 9.87 -9.99
CA MET A 1082 -25.75 8.53 -9.73
C MET A 1082 -27.27 8.34 -9.97
N LYS A 1083 -27.99 9.39 -10.39
CA LYS A 1083 -29.43 9.35 -10.67
C LYS A 1083 -29.79 8.61 -11.97
N CYS A 1084 -28.83 8.30 -12.84
CA CYS A 1084 -29.11 7.69 -14.16
C CYS A 1084 -29.20 6.15 -14.18
N LEU A 1085 -28.96 5.45 -13.07
CA LEU A 1085 -28.87 3.97 -13.05
C LEU A 1085 -30.11 3.25 -12.47
N LYS A 1086 -31.21 3.96 -12.19
CA LYS A 1086 -32.40 3.36 -11.54
C LYS A 1086 -33.35 2.59 -12.45
N HIS A 1087 -33.18 2.61 -13.78
CA HIS A 1087 -34.17 2.05 -14.72
C HIS A 1087 -33.60 1.12 -15.81
N VAL A 1088 -32.52 0.39 -15.51
CA VAL A 1088 -32.06 -0.70 -16.40
C VAL A 1088 -32.67 -2.02 -15.91
N PRO A 1089 -33.47 -2.75 -16.72
CA PRO A 1089 -33.93 -4.08 -16.37
C PRO A 1089 -32.77 -5.08 -16.43
N TYR A 1090 -32.75 -6.04 -15.49
CA TYR A 1090 -31.74 -7.10 -15.38
C TYR A 1090 -31.72 -8.06 -16.58
#